data_AF-A0AAX6SGB3-F1
#
_entry.id   AF-A0AAX6SGB3-F1
#
_cell.length_a   1.000
_cell.length_b   1.000
_cell.length_c   1.000
_cell.angle_alpha   90.00
_cell.angle_beta   90.00
_cell.angle_gamma   90.00
#
_symmetry.space_group_name_H-M   'P 1'
#
loop_
_entity.id
_entity.type
_entity.pdbx_description
1 polymer ?
#
loop_
_entity_poly.entity_id
_entity_poly.type
_entity_poly.pdbx_seq_one_letter_code
_entity_poly.pdbx_strand_id
1 'polypeptide(L)'
;MEKLTFYAVSAPEKLDRIGSYLAERLTRDVVRHRSGYVLIAMEALDQLLMACHSQSIKPFVESFLHMVAKLLESGEPKLQVLGTNSFVKFANIEEDTPSYHRRYDFFVSRFSAMCHSCHSDPEIRTEIRIAGIRGIQGVVRKTVNDELRATIWEPQHMDKIVPSLLFNMQKIEDIDSRMGPPSPTADKEENPSVLAEDCLRELLGRATFGNMNNAVRPVFAHLDHHKLWDPNEFAVHCFKIIMYSIQAQYSHHVIQEILGHLDARKKDSPRVRAGIIQVLLEAVAIAAKGSIGPTVLEVFNTLLKHLRLSVEFEANDLHEESVSSVSVNTGSKDNDEKIVQNAIIQTIGFFGSNLPDYQRSEIMMFIMGKVPVFGTSSHTLDISQLGDLGTRRIQIMLLRSLLMVTSGYKAKTIVTALPGSFLDPLLSSSLMEDYELRQLVLEVMHNLVDRHDNRAKLRGIRIIPDVADLKIKREKICRQDTSFMKKNGQQLYRHIYLGCKEEDNVQKNYELLYTSLALVTIELANEEVVIDLIRLAIALQDSAVINEDNLPMFHRCGIMALVAAYLNFVSQMIAVPAFCQHVSKVIEIRTIEAPYFLPEHIFRDKCMLPKSLEKHDKNLYFLTNKIAESLGGSGYGVERLSVPYVPQVTDEDRLSRRKSIVDTVSIQVDILPNSAPSDDVPF
;
A
#
# COMPACT_ATOMS: atom_id res chain seq x y z
N MET A 1 -16.57 9.51 -62.16
CA MET A 1 -16.04 10.24 -61.00
C MET A 1 -15.00 11.28 -61.39
N GLU A 2 -13.94 10.91 -62.12
CA GLU A 2 -12.85 11.82 -62.52
C GLU A 2 -13.29 13.18 -63.08
N LYS A 3 -14.29 13.20 -64.00
CA LYS A 3 -14.85 14.45 -64.54
C LYS A 3 -15.55 15.32 -63.49
N LEU A 4 -16.22 14.70 -62.51
CA LEU A 4 -16.90 15.40 -61.42
C LEU A 4 -15.88 15.98 -60.44
N THR A 5 -14.84 15.21 -60.10
CA THR A 5 -13.74 15.68 -59.25
C THR A 5 -12.98 16.82 -59.90
N PHE A 6 -12.63 16.70 -61.20
CA PHE A 6 -12.00 17.77 -61.95
C PHE A 6 -12.86 19.04 -61.97
N TYR A 7 -14.17 18.90 -62.18
CA TYR A 7 -15.10 20.02 -62.16
C TYR A 7 -15.19 20.68 -60.78
N ALA A 8 -15.27 19.90 -59.71
CA ALA A 8 -15.36 20.38 -58.33
C ALA A 8 -14.08 21.10 -57.87
N VAL A 9 -12.90 20.59 -58.25
CA VAL A 9 -11.60 21.23 -57.99
C VAL A 9 -11.44 22.52 -58.81
N SER A 10 -11.92 22.53 -60.06
CA SER A 10 -11.81 23.71 -60.95
C SER A 10 -12.79 24.85 -60.60
N ALA A 11 -13.89 24.54 -59.91
CA ALA A 11 -14.94 25.49 -59.54
C ALA A 11 -15.43 25.27 -58.09
N PRO A 12 -14.61 25.63 -57.08
CA PRO A 12 -14.89 25.34 -55.67
C PRO A 12 -16.21 25.95 -55.14
N GLU A 13 -16.66 27.06 -55.73
CA GLU A 13 -17.94 27.72 -55.39
C GLU A 13 -19.19 26.87 -55.72
N LYS A 14 -19.04 25.83 -56.55
CA LYS A 14 -20.13 24.91 -56.90
C LYS A 14 -20.17 23.67 -56.02
N LEU A 15 -19.14 23.46 -55.21
CA LEU A 15 -18.98 22.29 -54.35
C LEU A 15 -20.15 22.17 -53.36
N ASP A 16 -20.58 23.28 -52.78
CA ASP A 16 -21.73 23.33 -51.86
C ASP A 16 -23.04 22.83 -52.50
N ARG A 17 -23.35 23.31 -53.72
CA ARG A 17 -24.56 22.87 -54.47
C ARG A 17 -24.51 21.39 -54.80
N ILE A 18 -23.33 20.87 -55.14
CA ILE A 18 -23.13 19.45 -55.41
C ILE A 18 -23.37 18.64 -54.12
N GLY A 19 -22.81 19.07 -52.99
CA GLY A 19 -23.03 18.45 -51.68
C GLY A 19 -24.50 18.42 -51.29
N SER A 20 -25.20 19.56 -51.39
CA SER A 20 -26.62 19.67 -51.07
C SER A 20 -27.49 18.75 -51.94
N TYR A 21 -27.23 18.71 -53.25
CA TYR A 21 -27.96 17.83 -54.17
C TYR A 21 -27.75 16.34 -53.84
N LEU A 22 -26.51 15.94 -53.54
CA LEU A 22 -26.20 14.57 -53.13
C LEU A 22 -26.87 14.22 -51.79
N ALA A 23 -26.96 15.17 -50.86
CA ALA A 23 -27.61 14.96 -49.56
C ALA A 23 -29.12 14.71 -49.68
N GLU A 24 -29.83 15.52 -50.48
CA GLU A 24 -31.25 15.31 -50.75
C GLU A 24 -31.49 13.98 -51.49
N ARG A 25 -30.63 13.66 -52.45
CA ARG A 25 -30.74 12.42 -53.22
C ARG A 25 -30.52 11.20 -52.33
N LEU A 26 -29.47 11.18 -51.52
CA LEU A 26 -29.21 10.09 -50.58
C LEU A 26 -30.35 9.94 -49.59
N THR A 27 -30.85 11.03 -49.01
CA THR A 27 -31.98 10.97 -48.06
C THR A 27 -33.20 10.28 -48.66
N ARG A 28 -33.54 10.62 -49.91
CA ARG A 28 -34.64 9.99 -50.64
C ARG A 28 -34.37 8.53 -50.97
N ASP A 29 -33.15 8.16 -51.33
CA ASP A 29 -32.79 6.79 -51.69
C ASP A 29 -32.69 5.87 -50.45
N VAL A 30 -32.30 6.40 -49.28
CA VAL A 30 -32.37 5.71 -47.98
C VAL A 30 -33.82 5.38 -47.63
N VAL A 31 -34.74 6.36 -47.72
CA VAL A 31 -36.17 6.14 -47.44
C VAL A 31 -36.80 5.13 -48.42
N ARG A 32 -36.28 5.04 -49.64
CA ARG A 32 -36.75 4.11 -50.67
C ARG A 32 -36.06 2.75 -50.62
N HIS A 33 -35.21 2.48 -49.63
CA HIS A 33 -34.43 1.24 -49.49
C HIS A 33 -33.59 0.90 -50.74
N ARG A 34 -33.04 1.91 -51.42
CA ARG A 34 -32.20 1.72 -52.61
C ARG A 34 -30.71 1.80 -52.27
N SER A 35 -30.23 0.80 -51.53
CA SER A 35 -28.86 0.75 -50.98
C SER A 35 -27.74 0.95 -52.03
N GLY A 36 -27.91 0.45 -53.25
CA GLY A 36 -26.93 0.65 -54.33
C GLY A 36 -26.70 2.12 -54.72
N TYR A 37 -27.76 2.94 -54.78
CA TYR A 37 -27.61 4.37 -55.06
C TYR A 37 -27.07 5.15 -53.86
N VAL A 38 -27.36 4.69 -52.64
CA VAL A 38 -26.81 5.24 -51.40
C VAL A 38 -25.29 5.04 -51.34
N LEU A 39 -24.80 3.84 -51.69
CA LEU A 39 -23.36 3.54 -51.78
C LEU A 39 -22.66 4.47 -52.78
N ILE A 40 -23.20 4.60 -53.99
CA ILE A 40 -22.62 5.47 -55.02
C ILE A 40 -22.61 6.94 -54.57
N ALA A 41 -23.68 7.41 -53.91
CA ALA A 41 -23.76 8.78 -53.43
C ALA A 41 -22.73 9.08 -52.33
N MET A 42 -22.52 8.16 -51.38
CA MET A 42 -21.46 8.33 -50.36
C MET A 42 -20.07 8.22 -50.94
N GLU A 43 -19.82 7.25 -51.83
CA GLU A 43 -18.49 7.10 -52.44
C GLU A 43 -18.12 8.33 -53.27
N ALA A 44 -19.08 8.89 -54.00
CA ALA A 44 -18.87 10.14 -54.72
C ALA A 44 -18.52 11.30 -53.78
N LEU A 45 -19.16 11.36 -52.61
CA LEU A 45 -18.94 12.41 -51.63
C LEU A 45 -17.59 12.23 -50.90
N ASP A 46 -17.21 11.01 -50.54
CA ASP A 46 -15.90 10.67 -49.97
C ASP A 46 -14.78 11.10 -50.92
N GLN A 47 -14.90 10.77 -52.22
CA GLN A 47 -13.89 11.14 -53.21
C GLN A 47 -13.78 12.65 -53.40
N LEU A 48 -14.91 13.38 -53.35
CA LEU A 48 -14.91 14.83 -53.42
C LEU A 48 -14.30 15.46 -52.17
N LEU A 49 -14.61 14.92 -50.99
CA LEU A 49 -14.05 15.36 -49.71
C LEU A 49 -12.52 15.19 -49.67
N MET A 50 -12.00 14.07 -50.17
CA MET A 50 -10.56 13.80 -50.21
C MET A 50 -9.82 14.58 -51.31
N ALA A 51 -10.52 15.13 -52.30
CA ALA A 51 -9.91 15.83 -53.44
C ALA A 51 -9.97 17.36 -53.34
N CYS A 52 -10.91 17.91 -52.57
CA CYS A 52 -11.19 19.34 -52.50
C CYS A 52 -10.83 19.91 -51.11
N HIS A 53 -9.80 20.76 -51.07
CA HIS A 53 -9.12 21.26 -49.86
C HIS A 53 -9.14 22.81 -49.77
N SER A 54 -10.26 23.42 -50.18
CA SER A 54 -10.41 24.88 -50.36
C SER A 54 -11.10 25.56 -49.17
N GLN A 55 -10.92 26.87 -48.98
CA GLN A 55 -11.67 27.69 -48.00
C GLN A 55 -13.21 27.60 -48.16
N SER A 56 -13.71 27.13 -49.31
CA SER A 56 -15.12 26.89 -49.64
C SER A 56 -15.67 25.52 -49.19
N ILE A 57 -14.87 24.71 -48.48
CA ILE A 57 -15.27 23.35 -48.04
C ILE A 57 -16.33 23.37 -46.92
N LYS A 58 -16.53 24.48 -46.21
CA LYS A 58 -17.37 24.52 -44.98
C LYS A 58 -18.84 24.11 -45.22
N PRO A 59 -19.57 24.65 -46.21
CA PRO A 59 -20.94 24.24 -46.47
C PRO A 59 -21.04 22.80 -47.04
N PHE A 60 -20.01 22.39 -47.76
CA PHE A 60 -19.90 21.04 -48.30
C PHE A 60 -19.73 19.99 -47.18
N VAL A 61 -18.87 20.24 -46.18
CA VAL A 61 -18.73 19.38 -45.00
C VAL A 61 -20.04 19.30 -44.23
N GLU A 62 -20.82 20.38 -44.18
CA GLU A 62 -22.14 20.34 -43.57
C GLU A 62 -23.04 19.32 -44.29
N SER A 63 -23.17 19.41 -45.62
CA SER A 63 -23.92 18.45 -46.41
C SER A 63 -23.42 17.00 -46.21
N PHE A 64 -22.10 16.81 -46.14
CA PHE A 64 -21.46 15.54 -45.83
C PHE A 64 -21.88 14.98 -44.47
N LEU A 65 -21.76 15.77 -43.40
CA LEU A 65 -22.14 15.34 -42.05
C LEU A 65 -23.65 15.06 -41.96
N HIS A 66 -24.48 15.74 -42.74
CA HIS A 66 -25.92 15.43 -42.81
C HIS A 66 -26.18 14.05 -43.43
N MET A 67 -25.49 13.72 -44.53
CA MET A 67 -25.58 12.42 -45.18
C MET A 67 -25.11 11.30 -44.25
N VAL A 68 -23.96 11.47 -43.59
CA VAL A 68 -23.46 10.53 -42.59
C VAL A 68 -24.49 10.33 -41.47
N ALA A 69 -25.03 11.42 -40.92
CA ALA A 69 -26.04 11.34 -39.87
C ALA A 69 -27.26 10.50 -40.31
N LYS A 70 -27.75 10.71 -41.54
CA LYS A 70 -28.88 9.97 -42.09
C LYS A 70 -28.61 8.46 -42.21
N LEU A 71 -27.38 8.08 -42.55
CA LEU A 71 -26.97 6.67 -42.61
C LEU A 71 -26.94 6.03 -41.22
N LEU A 72 -26.40 6.74 -40.23
CA LEU A 72 -26.36 6.26 -38.85
C LEU A 72 -27.77 6.11 -38.23
N GLU A 73 -28.75 6.89 -38.68
CA GLU A 73 -30.17 6.79 -38.28
C GLU A 73 -30.90 5.60 -38.92
N SER A 74 -30.47 5.12 -40.08
CA SER A 74 -31.22 4.18 -40.92
C SER A 74 -31.52 2.82 -40.28
N GLY A 75 -30.85 2.47 -39.18
CA GLY A 75 -31.00 1.21 -38.46
C GLY A 75 -30.44 -0.02 -39.19
N GLU A 76 -30.05 0.12 -40.46
CA GLU A 76 -29.46 -0.94 -41.26
C GLU A 76 -27.94 -1.05 -40.98
N PRO A 77 -27.42 -2.21 -40.55
CA PRO A 77 -26.02 -2.37 -40.14
C PRO A 77 -25.03 -1.94 -41.24
N LYS A 78 -25.30 -2.33 -42.49
CA LYS A 78 -24.44 -1.99 -43.65
C LYS A 78 -24.35 -0.48 -43.89
N LEU A 79 -25.46 0.23 -43.72
CA LEU A 79 -25.49 1.69 -43.87
C LEU A 79 -24.81 2.38 -42.69
N GLN A 80 -24.96 1.85 -41.47
CA GLN A 80 -24.24 2.36 -40.29
C GLN A 80 -22.72 2.22 -40.46
N VAL A 81 -22.24 1.05 -40.89
CA VAL A 81 -20.82 0.81 -41.18
C VAL A 81 -20.32 1.73 -42.29
N LEU A 82 -21.08 1.90 -43.37
CA LEU A 82 -20.74 2.84 -44.44
C LEU A 82 -20.61 4.28 -43.92
N GLY A 83 -21.59 4.74 -43.14
CA GLY A 83 -21.59 6.08 -42.54
C GLY A 83 -20.39 6.29 -41.63
N THR A 84 -20.08 5.33 -40.75
CA THR A 84 -18.87 5.37 -39.91
C THR A 84 -17.61 5.45 -40.76
N ASN A 85 -17.45 4.58 -41.76
CA ASN A 85 -16.22 4.54 -42.56
C ASN A 85 -15.98 5.87 -43.29
N SER A 86 -17.03 6.47 -43.86
CA SER A 86 -16.96 7.83 -44.43
C SER A 86 -16.57 8.86 -43.38
N PHE A 87 -17.17 8.82 -42.18
CA PHE A 87 -16.84 9.73 -41.10
C PHE A 87 -15.38 9.60 -40.63
N VAL A 88 -14.84 8.38 -40.56
CA VAL A 88 -13.44 8.14 -40.19
C VAL A 88 -12.49 8.71 -41.24
N LYS A 89 -12.81 8.57 -42.55
CA LYS A 89 -12.04 9.21 -43.61
C LYS A 89 -12.01 10.73 -43.44
N PHE A 90 -13.18 11.33 -43.18
CA PHE A 90 -13.28 12.76 -42.84
C PHE A 90 -12.43 13.13 -41.62
N ALA A 91 -12.46 12.31 -40.57
CA ALA A 91 -11.72 12.57 -39.35
C ALA A 91 -10.20 12.59 -39.51
N ASN A 92 -9.67 11.86 -40.51
CA ASN A 92 -8.22 11.79 -40.79
C ASN A 92 -7.70 12.92 -41.70
N ILE A 93 -8.55 13.83 -42.16
CA ILE A 93 -8.12 14.99 -42.95
C ILE A 93 -7.53 16.05 -42.00
N GLU A 94 -6.30 16.51 -42.21
CA GLU A 94 -5.57 17.39 -41.26
C GLU A 94 -6.02 18.86 -41.29
N GLU A 95 -6.86 19.28 -42.24
CA GLU A 95 -7.25 20.70 -42.40
C GLU A 95 -8.15 21.24 -41.27
N ASP A 96 -7.91 22.50 -40.90
CA ASP A 96 -8.72 23.33 -39.99
C ASP A 96 -10.15 23.50 -40.51
N THR A 97 -10.96 22.48 -40.25
CA THR A 97 -12.37 22.47 -40.60
C THR A 97 -13.14 23.10 -39.43
N PRO A 98 -14.00 24.11 -39.66
CA PRO A 98 -14.71 24.75 -38.57
C PRO A 98 -15.52 23.77 -37.73
N SER A 99 -15.68 24.10 -36.47
CA SER A 99 -16.26 23.23 -35.48
C SER A 99 -17.79 23.09 -35.59
N TYR A 100 -18.25 21.95 -36.10
CA TYR A 100 -19.68 21.59 -36.18
C TYR A 100 -20.25 21.12 -34.82
N HIS A 101 -20.03 21.89 -33.76
CA HIS A 101 -20.21 21.48 -32.35
C HIS A 101 -21.56 20.81 -32.03
N ARG A 102 -22.69 21.40 -32.43
CA ARG A 102 -24.03 20.81 -32.18
C ARG A 102 -24.26 19.47 -32.88
N ARG A 103 -23.55 19.23 -33.98
CA ARG A 103 -23.67 17.98 -34.75
C ARG A 103 -22.86 16.86 -34.12
N TYR A 104 -21.77 17.17 -33.42
CA TYR A 104 -20.98 16.18 -32.70
C TYR A 104 -21.73 15.58 -31.52
N ASP A 105 -22.63 16.31 -30.86
CA ASP A 105 -23.53 15.75 -29.82
C ASP A 105 -24.33 14.55 -30.35
N PHE A 106 -24.86 14.70 -31.57
CA PHE A 106 -25.55 13.63 -32.27
C PHE A 106 -24.60 12.47 -32.59
N PHE A 107 -23.42 12.74 -33.15
CA PHE A 107 -22.46 11.68 -33.50
C PHE A 107 -21.96 10.92 -32.27
N VAL A 108 -21.59 11.61 -31.19
CA VAL A 108 -21.20 10.99 -29.92
C VAL A 108 -22.32 10.09 -29.41
N SER A 109 -23.57 10.59 -29.41
CA SER A 109 -24.71 9.80 -28.94
C SER A 109 -24.99 8.58 -29.82
N ARG A 110 -24.90 8.71 -31.14
CA ARG A 110 -25.15 7.61 -32.08
C ARG A 110 -24.03 6.58 -32.08
N PHE A 111 -22.78 6.99 -32.12
CA PHE A 111 -21.64 6.05 -32.08
C PHE A 111 -21.58 5.33 -30.72
N SER A 112 -21.85 6.02 -29.61
CA SER A 112 -21.98 5.38 -28.29
C SER A 112 -23.11 4.34 -28.27
N ALA A 113 -24.27 4.65 -28.86
CA ALA A 113 -25.37 3.68 -28.98
C ALA A 113 -24.98 2.45 -29.82
N MET A 114 -24.20 2.63 -30.90
CA MET A 114 -23.67 1.53 -31.71
C MET A 114 -22.69 0.64 -30.92
N CYS A 115 -21.85 1.22 -30.04
CA CYS A 115 -20.98 0.48 -29.13
C CYS A 115 -21.76 -0.47 -28.17
N HIS A 116 -23.03 -0.18 -27.90
CA HIS A 116 -23.91 -0.99 -27.07
C HIS A 116 -24.90 -1.84 -27.88
N SER A 117 -24.64 -2.08 -29.17
CA SER A 117 -25.53 -2.88 -30.02
C SER A 117 -25.80 -4.27 -29.43
N CYS A 118 -27.09 -4.63 -29.40
CA CYS A 118 -27.61 -5.93 -28.96
C CYS A 118 -28.23 -6.70 -30.14
N HIS A 119 -27.67 -6.53 -31.34
CA HIS A 119 -28.13 -7.27 -32.53
C HIS A 119 -28.09 -8.80 -32.29
N SER A 120 -29.09 -9.51 -32.81
CA SER A 120 -29.28 -10.95 -32.60
C SER A 120 -28.11 -11.76 -33.14
N ASP A 121 -27.68 -11.44 -34.36
CA ASP A 121 -26.51 -12.02 -35.01
C ASP A 121 -25.20 -11.51 -34.36
N PRO A 122 -24.32 -12.41 -33.86
CA PRO A 122 -23.04 -12.04 -33.25
C PRO A 122 -22.05 -11.35 -34.18
N GLU A 123 -21.99 -11.72 -35.45
CA GLU A 123 -21.05 -11.13 -36.41
C GLU A 123 -21.46 -9.68 -36.71
N ILE A 124 -22.74 -9.49 -37.05
CA ILE A 124 -23.32 -8.16 -37.30
C ILE A 124 -23.23 -7.29 -36.04
N ARG A 125 -23.45 -7.87 -34.85
CA ARG A 125 -23.30 -7.16 -33.58
C ARG A 125 -21.87 -6.65 -33.40
N THR A 126 -20.87 -7.48 -33.69
CA THR A 126 -19.45 -7.11 -33.61
C THR A 126 -19.10 -6.02 -34.64
N GLU A 127 -19.58 -6.15 -35.89
CA GLU A 127 -19.39 -5.13 -36.93
C GLU A 127 -19.95 -3.75 -36.51
N ILE A 128 -21.17 -3.71 -35.97
CA ILE A 128 -21.79 -2.47 -35.50
C ILE A 128 -20.99 -1.86 -34.35
N ARG A 129 -20.48 -2.69 -33.41
CA ARG A 129 -19.68 -2.23 -32.27
C ARG A 129 -18.33 -1.66 -32.72
N ILE A 130 -17.63 -2.35 -33.62
CA ILE A 130 -16.39 -1.88 -34.24
C ILE A 130 -16.65 -0.53 -34.94
N ALA A 131 -17.74 -0.42 -35.69
CA ALA A 131 -18.13 0.83 -36.33
C ALA A 131 -18.47 1.93 -35.31
N GLY A 132 -19.05 1.60 -34.17
CA GLY A 132 -19.26 2.54 -33.07
C GLY A 132 -17.93 3.07 -32.51
N ILE A 133 -16.99 2.18 -32.19
CA ILE A 133 -15.68 2.52 -31.61
C ILE A 133 -14.87 3.39 -32.58
N ARG A 134 -14.77 3.00 -33.85
CA ARG A 134 -14.08 3.79 -34.89
C ARG A 134 -14.72 5.17 -35.08
N GLY A 135 -16.06 5.24 -35.00
CA GLY A 135 -16.79 6.50 -35.03
C GLY A 135 -16.39 7.43 -33.87
N ILE A 136 -16.39 6.90 -32.63
CA ILE A 136 -15.90 7.63 -31.45
C ILE A 136 -14.46 8.08 -31.64
N GLN A 137 -13.57 7.19 -32.08
CA GLN A 137 -12.16 7.50 -32.32
C GLN A 137 -11.99 8.64 -33.34
N GLY A 138 -12.79 8.64 -34.41
CA GLY A 138 -12.85 9.73 -35.37
C GLY A 138 -13.28 11.06 -34.76
N VAL A 139 -14.28 11.05 -33.85
CA VAL A 139 -14.70 12.25 -33.12
C VAL A 139 -13.53 12.76 -32.26
N VAL A 140 -12.90 11.88 -31.48
CA VAL A 140 -11.75 12.22 -30.61
C VAL A 140 -10.61 12.87 -31.41
N ARG A 141 -10.25 12.33 -32.57
CA ARG A 141 -9.20 12.90 -33.43
C ARG A 141 -9.52 14.32 -33.91
N LYS A 142 -10.76 14.58 -34.30
CA LYS A 142 -11.17 15.89 -34.83
C LYS A 142 -11.38 16.95 -33.76
N THR A 143 -11.84 16.58 -32.57
CA THR A 143 -12.27 17.57 -31.57
C THR A 143 -11.17 18.00 -30.61
N VAL A 144 -10.03 17.30 -30.54
CA VAL A 144 -9.01 17.57 -29.51
C VAL A 144 -7.88 18.50 -30.00
N ASN A 145 -7.77 18.73 -31.31
CA ASN A 145 -6.71 19.57 -31.90
C ASN A 145 -7.08 21.06 -32.04
N ASP A 146 -8.32 21.45 -31.77
CA ASP A 146 -8.81 22.80 -32.08
C ASP A 146 -9.01 23.64 -30.80
N GLU A 147 -8.32 24.79 -30.72
CA GLU A 147 -8.29 25.68 -29.54
C GLU A 147 -9.64 26.40 -29.28
N LEU A 148 -10.59 26.33 -30.22
CA LEU A 148 -11.92 26.95 -30.15
C LEU A 148 -13.01 25.94 -29.72
N ARG A 149 -13.07 25.74 -28.41
CA ARG A 149 -13.97 24.93 -27.55
C ARG A 149 -15.46 24.99 -27.94
N ALA A 150 -16.13 23.88 -28.25
CA ALA A 150 -16.71 22.91 -27.30
C ALA A 150 -15.77 21.74 -27.02
N THR A 151 -15.33 21.67 -25.77
CA THR A 151 -14.47 20.60 -25.28
C THR A 151 -15.27 19.30 -25.25
N ILE A 152 -14.91 18.31 -26.08
CA ILE A 152 -15.34 16.90 -25.96
C ILE A 152 -15.27 16.38 -24.52
N TRP A 153 -14.45 17.00 -23.69
CA TRP A 153 -14.30 16.78 -22.26
C TRP A 153 -15.49 17.21 -21.39
N GLU A 154 -16.55 17.79 -21.95
CA GLU A 154 -17.76 18.08 -21.19
C GLU A 154 -18.40 16.77 -20.68
N PRO A 155 -18.95 16.75 -19.45
CA PRO A 155 -19.54 15.54 -18.87
C PRO A 155 -20.58 14.87 -19.78
N GLN A 156 -21.41 15.67 -20.47
CA GLN A 156 -22.43 15.17 -21.41
C GLN A 156 -21.90 14.25 -22.53
N HIS A 157 -20.63 14.39 -22.92
CA HIS A 157 -19.97 13.55 -23.91
C HIS A 157 -19.17 12.44 -23.25
N MET A 158 -18.36 12.78 -22.24
CA MET A 158 -17.51 11.81 -21.53
C MET A 158 -18.31 10.70 -20.84
N ASP A 159 -19.49 11.03 -20.30
CA ASP A 159 -20.43 10.08 -19.67
C ASP A 159 -21.04 9.09 -20.68
N LYS A 160 -20.85 9.31 -21.99
CA LYS A 160 -21.24 8.37 -23.06
C LYS A 160 -20.03 7.66 -23.65
N ILE A 161 -18.98 8.41 -23.95
CA ILE A 161 -17.77 7.90 -24.62
C ILE A 161 -17.06 6.88 -23.75
N VAL A 162 -16.70 7.26 -22.51
CA VAL A 162 -15.88 6.40 -21.65
C VAL A 162 -16.60 5.10 -21.30
N PRO A 163 -17.87 5.10 -20.84
CA PRO A 163 -18.58 3.85 -20.58
C PRO A 163 -18.77 2.97 -21.82
N SER A 164 -18.93 3.56 -23.01
CA SER A 164 -19.04 2.82 -24.28
C SER A 164 -17.75 2.06 -24.62
N LEU A 165 -16.59 2.69 -24.38
CA LEU A 165 -15.29 2.05 -24.59
C LEU A 165 -15.07 0.94 -23.55
N LEU A 166 -15.31 1.24 -22.26
CA LEU A 166 -15.15 0.26 -21.17
C LEU A 166 -16.03 -0.98 -21.36
N PHE A 167 -17.28 -0.80 -21.79
CA PHE A 167 -18.19 -1.91 -22.07
C PHE A 167 -17.66 -2.86 -23.16
N ASN A 168 -16.96 -2.34 -24.17
CA ASN A 168 -16.36 -3.16 -25.22
C ASN A 168 -15.01 -3.76 -24.81
N MET A 169 -14.29 -3.13 -23.87
CA MET A 169 -13.08 -3.69 -23.27
C MET A 169 -13.37 -4.85 -22.31
N GLN A 170 -14.50 -4.81 -21.59
CA GLN A 170 -14.86 -5.82 -20.57
C GLN A 170 -15.08 -7.22 -21.17
N LYS A 171 -15.40 -7.32 -22.46
CA LYS A 171 -15.58 -8.59 -23.15
C LYS A 171 -14.28 -9.00 -23.83
N ILE A 172 -13.62 -10.04 -23.30
CA ILE A 172 -13.07 -11.23 -24.00
C ILE A 172 -12.29 -12.05 -22.96
N GLU A 173 -13.03 -12.85 -22.20
CA GLU A 173 -12.67 -14.24 -21.90
C GLU A 173 -14.00 -15.00 -21.86
N ASP A 174 -14.60 -15.23 -23.04
CA ASP A 174 -15.60 -16.28 -23.14
C ASP A 174 -14.88 -17.60 -22.88
N ILE A 175 -15.16 -18.15 -21.71
CA ILE A 175 -14.71 -19.45 -21.16
C ILE A 175 -14.96 -20.62 -22.15
N ASP A 176 -15.74 -20.43 -23.20
CA ASP A 176 -16.02 -21.41 -24.26
C ASP A 176 -14.95 -21.53 -25.36
N SER A 177 -14.00 -20.60 -25.45
CA SER A 177 -12.94 -20.64 -26.49
C SER A 177 -11.84 -21.70 -26.24
N ARG A 178 -11.85 -22.39 -25.08
CA ARG A 178 -10.88 -23.46 -24.76
C ARG A 178 -11.26 -24.86 -25.29
N MET A 179 -12.40 -25.03 -25.97
CA MET A 179 -12.88 -26.37 -26.40
C MET A 179 -13.13 -26.57 -27.91
N GLY A 180 -12.56 -25.72 -28.79
CA GLY A 180 -12.65 -25.90 -30.25
C GLY A 180 -11.29 -26.01 -30.93
N PRO A 181 -11.10 -26.92 -31.93
CA PRO A 181 -9.87 -26.92 -32.72
C PRO A 181 -9.79 -25.64 -33.57
N PRO A 182 -8.58 -25.09 -33.80
CA PRO A 182 -8.41 -23.85 -34.54
C PRO A 182 -8.80 -24.05 -36.01
N SER A 183 -9.78 -23.29 -36.48
CA SER A 183 -10.17 -23.25 -37.89
C SER A 183 -9.18 -22.38 -38.68
N PRO A 184 -8.72 -22.76 -39.89
CA PRO A 184 -7.53 -22.18 -40.52
C PRO A 184 -7.80 -20.93 -41.40
N THR A 185 -8.88 -20.18 -41.20
CA THR A 185 -9.27 -19.06 -42.08
C THR A 185 -9.64 -17.76 -41.36
N ALA A 186 -9.02 -17.46 -40.21
CA ALA A 186 -9.19 -16.17 -39.55
C ALA A 186 -8.14 -15.16 -40.02
N ASP A 187 -8.34 -14.60 -41.22
CA ASP A 187 -7.65 -13.37 -41.63
C ASP A 187 -8.08 -12.24 -40.70
N LYS A 188 -7.20 -11.82 -39.76
CA LYS A 188 -7.26 -10.60 -38.93
C LYS A 188 -8.66 -9.99 -38.74
N GLU A 189 -9.58 -10.69 -38.07
CA GLU A 189 -10.79 -10.03 -37.57
C GLU A 189 -10.36 -9.03 -36.48
N GLU A 190 -10.61 -7.74 -36.72
CA GLU A 190 -10.28 -6.69 -35.77
C GLU A 190 -11.03 -6.90 -34.46
N ASN A 191 -10.29 -7.03 -33.36
CA ASN A 191 -10.86 -7.27 -32.06
C ASN A 191 -11.46 -5.97 -31.46
N PRO A 192 -12.77 -5.90 -31.15
CA PRO A 192 -13.39 -4.71 -30.58
C PRO A 192 -12.79 -4.28 -29.25
N SER A 193 -12.27 -5.20 -28.42
CA SER A 193 -11.68 -4.83 -27.12
C SER A 193 -10.37 -4.06 -27.29
N VAL A 194 -9.51 -4.49 -28.22
CA VAL A 194 -8.24 -3.84 -28.55
C VAL A 194 -8.49 -2.46 -29.15
N LEU A 195 -9.45 -2.35 -30.07
CA LEU A 195 -9.83 -1.05 -30.64
C LEU A 195 -10.37 -0.07 -29.58
N ALA A 196 -11.16 -0.57 -28.63
CA ALA A 196 -11.70 0.26 -27.56
C ALA A 196 -10.60 0.74 -26.60
N GLU A 197 -9.65 -0.13 -26.26
CA GLU A 197 -8.45 0.23 -25.49
C GLU A 197 -7.62 1.28 -26.23
N ASP A 198 -7.30 1.06 -27.51
CA ASP A 198 -6.53 2.00 -28.33
C ASP A 198 -7.21 3.37 -28.42
N CYS A 199 -8.54 3.39 -28.60
CA CYS A 199 -9.32 4.62 -28.59
C CYS A 199 -9.28 5.33 -27.23
N LEU A 200 -9.35 4.59 -26.12
CA LEU A 200 -9.25 5.14 -24.77
C LEU A 200 -7.86 5.73 -24.52
N ARG A 201 -6.79 5.04 -24.96
CA ARG A 201 -5.40 5.53 -24.91
C ARG A 201 -5.25 6.84 -25.71
N GLU A 202 -5.80 6.88 -26.92
CA GLU A 202 -5.77 8.07 -27.79
C GLU A 202 -6.49 9.27 -27.16
N LEU A 203 -7.64 9.04 -26.51
CA LEU A 203 -8.38 10.06 -25.80
C LEU A 203 -7.57 10.60 -24.63
N LEU A 204 -7.13 9.71 -23.73
CA LEU A 204 -6.43 10.07 -22.49
C LEU A 204 -5.05 10.69 -22.74
N GLY A 205 -4.36 10.29 -23.81
CA GLY A 205 -3.08 10.88 -24.22
C GLY A 205 -3.15 12.36 -24.59
N ARG A 206 -4.36 12.87 -24.84
CA ARG A 206 -4.61 14.28 -25.14
C ARG A 206 -5.31 15.03 -24.01
N ALA A 207 -5.56 14.39 -22.88
CA ALA A 207 -6.18 15.03 -21.73
C ALA A 207 -5.22 16.05 -21.08
N THR A 208 -5.73 17.26 -20.82
CA THR A 208 -5.05 18.28 -20.02
C THR A 208 -5.48 18.19 -18.56
N PHE A 209 -4.73 18.84 -17.67
CA PHE A 209 -4.99 18.83 -16.22
C PHE A 209 -6.47 19.07 -15.85
N GLY A 210 -7.09 20.14 -16.37
CA GLY A 210 -8.47 20.51 -16.02
C GLY A 210 -9.55 19.57 -16.57
N ASN A 211 -9.21 18.76 -17.57
CA ASN A 211 -10.15 17.84 -18.23
C ASN A 211 -10.02 16.40 -17.71
N MET A 212 -8.95 16.08 -16.99
CA MET A 212 -8.67 14.74 -16.48
C MET A 212 -9.81 14.21 -15.60
N ASN A 213 -10.36 15.07 -14.73
CA ASN A 213 -11.46 14.70 -13.85
C ASN A 213 -12.69 14.21 -14.64
N ASN A 214 -13.05 14.90 -15.73
CA ASN A 214 -14.18 14.53 -16.59
C ASN A 214 -13.93 13.21 -17.35
N ALA A 215 -12.68 12.81 -17.54
CA ALA A 215 -12.32 11.54 -18.17
C ALA A 215 -12.33 10.37 -17.17
N VAL A 216 -11.87 10.60 -15.93
CA VAL A 216 -11.71 9.56 -14.90
C VAL A 216 -13.02 9.30 -14.15
N ARG A 217 -13.85 10.32 -13.86
CA ARG A 217 -15.14 10.13 -13.16
C ARG A 217 -16.09 9.13 -13.82
N PRO A 218 -16.28 9.14 -15.15
CA PRO A 218 -17.10 8.13 -15.82
C PRO A 218 -16.55 6.71 -15.67
N VAL A 219 -15.24 6.54 -15.51
CA VAL A 219 -14.62 5.23 -15.24
C VAL A 219 -15.06 4.72 -13.87
N PHE A 220 -14.96 5.54 -12.82
CA PHE A 220 -15.46 5.19 -11.49
C PHE A 220 -16.95 4.85 -11.52
N ALA A 221 -17.76 5.69 -12.17
CA ALA A 221 -19.18 5.44 -12.32
C ALA A 221 -19.44 4.10 -13.00
N HIS A 222 -18.76 3.78 -14.10
CA HIS A 222 -18.92 2.51 -14.80
C HIS A 222 -18.57 1.31 -13.88
N LEU A 223 -17.42 1.37 -13.20
CA LEU A 223 -16.97 0.30 -12.30
C LEU A 223 -17.95 0.10 -11.12
N ASP A 224 -18.47 1.17 -10.54
CA ASP A 224 -19.44 1.12 -9.45
C ASP A 224 -20.77 0.51 -9.90
N HIS A 225 -21.35 0.99 -11.00
CA HIS A 225 -22.66 0.53 -11.49
C HIS A 225 -22.63 -0.95 -11.91
N HIS A 226 -21.52 -1.40 -12.50
CA HIS A 226 -21.36 -2.77 -12.97
C HIS A 226 -20.71 -3.71 -11.92
N LYS A 227 -20.43 -3.21 -10.71
CA LYS A 227 -19.79 -3.96 -9.60
C LYS A 227 -18.46 -4.60 -9.98
N LEU A 228 -17.61 -3.87 -10.70
CA LEU A 228 -16.34 -4.36 -11.26
C LEU A 228 -15.13 -4.14 -10.35
N TRP A 229 -15.39 -3.92 -9.06
CA TRP A 229 -14.36 -3.84 -8.01
C TRP A 229 -14.10 -5.20 -7.34
N ASP A 230 -14.96 -6.19 -7.58
CA ASP A 230 -14.81 -7.56 -7.10
C ASP A 230 -15.36 -8.57 -8.14
N PRO A 231 -14.51 -9.29 -8.89
CA PRO A 231 -13.05 -9.19 -8.91
C PRO A 231 -12.55 -7.84 -9.47
N ASN A 232 -11.36 -7.40 -9.04
CA ASN A 232 -10.79 -6.09 -9.38
C ASN A 232 -9.88 -6.08 -10.62
N GLU A 233 -9.75 -7.20 -11.34
CA GLU A 233 -8.82 -7.33 -12.48
C GLU A 233 -9.09 -6.31 -13.58
N PHE A 234 -10.36 -6.14 -13.95
CA PHE A 234 -10.77 -5.17 -14.95
C PHE A 234 -10.52 -3.72 -14.48
N ALA A 235 -10.86 -3.40 -13.23
CA ALA A 235 -10.58 -2.09 -12.65
C ALA A 235 -9.08 -1.75 -12.68
N VAL A 236 -8.22 -2.71 -12.29
CA VAL A 236 -6.76 -2.57 -12.36
C VAL A 236 -6.31 -2.36 -13.82
N HIS A 237 -6.84 -3.13 -14.76
CA HIS A 237 -6.52 -2.98 -16.18
C HIS A 237 -6.89 -1.59 -16.72
N CYS A 238 -8.10 -1.09 -16.42
CA CYS A 238 -8.53 0.25 -16.81
C CYS A 238 -7.60 1.34 -16.28
N PHE A 239 -7.23 1.29 -14.99
CA PHE A 239 -6.35 2.30 -14.41
C PHE A 239 -4.90 2.16 -14.87
N LYS A 240 -4.42 0.96 -15.24
CA LYS A 240 -3.14 0.81 -15.95
C LYS A 240 -3.17 1.53 -17.29
N ILE A 241 -4.23 1.36 -18.08
CA ILE A 241 -4.40 2.07 -19.36
C ILE A 241 -4.38 3.58 -19.12
N ILE A 242 -5.12 4.08 -18.13
CA ILE A 242 -5.14 5.51 -17.78
C ILE A 242 -3.74 6.00 -17.46
N MET A 243 -3.07 5.36 -16.49
CA MET A 243 -1.77 5.80 -15.99
C MET A 243 -0.65 5.73 -17.04
N TYR A 244 -0.70 4.78 -17.98
CA TYR A 244 0.27 4.71 -19.09
C TYR A 244 -0.02 5.68 -20.24
N SER A 245 -1.26 6.17 -20.36
CA SER A 245 -1.65 7.03 -21.48
C SER A 245 -1.48 8.51 -21.17
N ILE A 246 -1.62 8.89 -19.90
CA ILE A 246 -1.52 10.29 -19.48
C ILE A 246 -0.07 10.77 -19.38
N GLN A 247 0.12 12.08 -19.44
CA GLN A 247 1.43 12.68 -19.17
C GLN A 247 1.79 12.51 -17.69
N ALA A 248 3.06 12.19 -17.40
CA ALA A 248 3.54 11.92 -16.05
C ALA A 248 3.30 13.06 -15.04
N GLN A 249 3.23 14.32 -15.51
CA GLN A 249 2.91 15.47 -14.65
C GLN A 249 1.49 15.44 -14.08
N TYR A 250 0.55 14.69 -14.69
CA TYR A 250 -0.84 14.59 -14.26
C TYR A 250 -1.14 13.33 -13.43
N SER A 251 -0.15 12.45 -13.21
CA SER A 251 -0.34 11.20 -12.46
C SER A 251 -0.81 11.42 -11.01
N HIS A 252 -0.29 12.46 -10.35
CA HIS A 252 -0.67 12.82 -8.99
C HIS A 252 -2.16 13.17 -8.87
N HIS A 253 -2.74 13.78 -9.90
CA HIS A 253 -4.15 14.14 -9.91
C HIS A 253 -5.05 12.91 -10.04
N VAL A 254 -4.69 11.93 -10.88
CA VAL A 254 -5.42 10.65 -10.96
C VAL A 254 -5.34 9.89 -9.62
N ILE A 255 -4.19 9.90 -8.96
CA ILE A 255 -4.03 9.34 -7.61
C ILE A 255 -4.97 10.04 -6.61
N GLN A 256 -5.06 11.37 -6.65
CA GLN A 256 -6.00 12.12 -5.81
C GLN A 256 -7.46 11.77 -6.07
N GLU A 257 -7.86 11.59 -7.34
CA GLU A 257 -9.22 11.15 -7.67
C GLU A 257 -9.51 9.73 -7.15
N ILE A 258 -8.53 8.80 -7.21
CA ILE A 258 -8.66 7.46 -6.62
C ILE A 258 -8.80 7.53 -5.09
N LEU A 259 -8.00 8.37 -4.42
CA LEU A 259 -8.11 8.59 -2.97
C LEU A 259 -9.47 9.19 -2.59
N GLY A 260 -9.94 10.18 -3.36
CA GLY A 260 -11.26 10.78 -3.19
C GLY A 260 -12.39 9.76 -3.38
N HIS A 261 -12.25 8.85 -4.35
CA HIS A 261 -13.20 7.76 -4.57
C HIS A 261 -13.23 6.79 -3.39
N LEU A 262 -12.06 6.40 -2.87
CA LEU A 262 -11.94 5.56 -1.67
C LEU A 262 -12.64 6.21 -0.46
N ASP A 263 -12.46 7.52 -0.27
CA ASP A 263 -13.12 8.29 0.79
C ASP A 263 -14.66 8.34 0.61
N ALA A 264 -15.14 8.50 -0.62
CA ALA A 264 -16.57 8.48 -0.94
C ALA A 264 -17.20 7.08 -0.72
N ARG A 265 -16.43 6.02 -0.95
CA ARG A 265 -16.84 4.61 -0.82
C ARG A 265 -16.43 3.97 0.50
N LYS A 266 -16.15 4.77 1.55
CA LYS A 266 -15.71 4.27 2.87
C LYS A 266 -16.65 3.30 3.58
N LYS A 267 -17.95 3.27 3.22
CA LYS A 267 -18.98 2.39 3.79
C LYS A 267 -19.29 1.17 2.91
N ASP A 268 -18.67 1.07 1.74
CA ASP A 268 -18.89 -0.07 0.86
C ASP A 268 -18.21 -1.33 1.42
N SER A 269 -18.56 -2.48 0.85
CA SER A 269 -18.04 -3.78 1.28
C SER A 269 -16.49 -3.79 1.33
N PRO A 270 -15.88 -4.55 2.25
CA PRO A 270 -14.42 -4.63 2.35
C PRO A 270 -13.74 -5.04 1.03
N ARG A 271 -14.38 -5.90 0.24
CA ARG A 271 -13.90 -6.32 -1.08
C ARG A 271 -13.81 -5.17 -2.08
N VAL A 272 -14.83 -4.33 -2.14
CA VAL A 272 -14.82 -3.12 -3.00
C VAL A 272 -13.73 -2.15 -2.56
N ARG A 273 -13.60 -1.88 -1.25
CA ARG A 273 -12.53 -1.01 -0.71
C ARG A 273 -11.15 -1.57 -1.03
N ALA A 274 -10.92 -2.86 -0.83
CA ALA A 274 -9.67 -3.54 -1.19
C ALA A 274 -9.40 -3.46 -2.70
N GLY A 275 -10.43 -3.57 -3.54
CA GLY A 275 -10.35 -3.37 -4.99
C GLY A 275 -9.84 -1.98 -5.37
N ILE A 276 -10.38 -0.93 -4.75
CA ILE A 276 -9.94 0.46 -4.95
C ILE A 276 -8.49 0.66 -4.46
N ILE A 277 -8.12 0.08 -3.31
CA ILE A 277 -6.76 0.14 -2.78
C ILE A 277 -5.76 -0.56 -3.71
N GLN A 278 -6.14 -1.69 -4.33
CA GLN A 278 -5.28 -2.37 -5.30
C GLN A 278 -5.07 -1.52 -6.56
N VAL A 279 -6.12 -0.82 -7.03
CA VAL A 279 -6.00 0.15 -8.12
C VAL A 279 -5.04 1.29 -7.75
N LEU A 280 -5.14 1.81 -6.53
CA LEU A 280 -4.23 2.82 -6.00
C LEU A 280 -2.78 2.33 -5.98
N LEU A 281 -2.54 1.11 -5.50
CA LEU A 281 -1.21 0.47 -5.47
C LEU A 281 -0.56 0.45 -6.86
N GLU A 282 -1.30 -0.01 -7.87
CA GLU A 282 -0.81 -0.08 -9.25
C GLU A 282 -0.60 1.31 -9.87
N ALA A 283 -1.48 2.26 -9.58
CA ALA A 283 -1.33 3.64 -10.04
C ALA A 283 -0.07 4.30 -9.45
N VAL A 284 0.16 4.14 -8.15
CA VAL A 284 1.36 4.63 -7.46
C VAL A 284 2.61 3.94 -8.01
N ALA A 285 2.57 2.64 -8.28
CA ALA A 285 3.69 1.89 -8.87
C ALA A 285 4.13 2.44 -10.23
N ILE A 286 3.17 2.84 -11.06
CA ILE A 286 3.45 3.46 -12.36
C ILE A 286 3.99 4.88 -12.16
N ALA A 287 3.38 5.67 -11.27
CA ALA A 287 3.77 7.06 -11.01
C ALA A 287 5.15 7.19 -10.34
N ALA A 288 5.62 6.16 -9.63
CA ALA A 288 6.86 6.20 -8.84
C ALA A 288 8.12 6.42 -9.69
N LYS A 289 8.01 6.16 -10.99
CA LYS A 289 9.07 6.41 -11.97
C LYS A 289 9.20 7.88 -12.39
N GLY A 290 8.31 8.76 -11.93
CA GLY A 290 8.23 10.17 -12.35
C GLY A 290 8.11 11.14 -11.17
N SER A 291 6.87 11.58 -10.88
CA SER A 291 6.60 12.71 -9.99
C SER A 291 5.47 12.39 -8.99
N ILE A 292 5.80 11.77 -7.86
CA ILE A 292 4.84 11.55 -6.76
C ILE A 292 4.93 12.64 -5.66
N GLY A 293 6.02 13.41 -5.62
CA GLY A 293 6.41 14.27 -4.49
C GLY A 293 5.27 15.00 -3.75
N PRO A 294 4.36 15.73 -4.42
CA PRO A 294 3.32 16.52 -3.74
C PRO A 294 2.25 15.71 -2.99
N THR A 295 1.96 14.48 -3.41
CA THR A 295 0.84 13.68 -2.88
C THR A 295 1.27 12.60 -1.88
N VAL A 296 2.57 12.46 -1.61
CA VAL A 296 3.10 11.38 -0.76
C VAL A 296 2.39 11.35 0.61
N LEU A 297 2.44 12.46 1.36
CA LEU A 297 1.84 12.54 2.69
C LEU A 297 0.32 12.34 2.67
N GLU A 298 -0.36 12.85 1.63
CA GLU A 298 -1.80 12.70 1.47
C GLU A 298 -2.20 11.23 1.27
N VAL A 299 -1.47 10.50 0.42
CA VAL A 299 -1.67 9.06 0.22
C VAL A 299 -1.52 8.30 1.54
N PHE A 300 -0.42 8.51 2.29
CA PHE A 300 -0.23 7.83 3.58
C PHE A 300 -1.30 8.24 4.60
N ASN A 301 -1.65 9.51 4.70
CA ASN A 301 -2.67 9.98 5.64
C ASN A 301 -4.03 9.34 5.36
N THR A 302 -4.46 9.29 4.09
CA THR A 302 -5.72 8.65 3.69
C THR A 302 -5.68 7.15 3.93
N LEU A 303 -4.59 6.47 3.58
CA LEU A 303 -4.44 5.02 3.84
C LEU A 303 -4.49 4.70 5.34
N LEU A 304 -3.79 5.45 6.20
CA LEU A 304 -3.84 5.26 7.64
C LEU A 304 -5.23 5.57 8.23
N LYS A 305 -5.94 6.57 7.70
CA LYS A 305 -7.32 6.87 8.05
C LYS A 305 -8.25 5.69 7.72
N HIS A 306 -8.14 5.11 6.53
CA HIS A 306 -8.92 3.92 6.13
C HIS A 306 -8.54 2.66 6.91
N LEU A 307 -7.27 2.52 7.30
CA LEU A 307 -6.81 1.43 8.16
C LEU A 307 -7.51 1.48 9.53
N ARG A 308 -7.61 2.69 10.09
CA ARG A 308 -8.33 2.92 11.34
C ARG A 308 -9.83 2.65 11.19
N LEU A 309 -10.47 3.15 10.13
CA LEU A 309 -11.89 2.86 9.86
C LEU A 309 -12.16 1.36 9.74
N SER A 310 -11.26 0.61 9.08
CA SER A 310 -11.38 -0.85 8.97
C SER A 310 -11.27 -1.56 10.33
N VAL A 311 -10.43 -1.07 11.23
CA VAL A 311 -10.35 -1.57 12.61
C VAL A 311 -11.61 -1.22 13.41
N GLU A 312 -12.17 -0.03 13.22
CA GLU A 312 -13.45 0.39 13.84
C GLU A 312 -14.62 -0.49 13.37
N PHE A 313 -14.69 -0.83 12.08
CA PHE A 313 -15.70 -1.75 11.56
C PHE A 313 -15.54 -3.17 12.15
N GLU A 314 -14.32 -3.71 12.19
CA GLU A 314 -14.03 -5.01 12.83
C GLU A 314 -14.46 -5.02 14.31
N ALA A 315 -14.22 -3.93 15.05
CA ALA A 315 -14.59 -3.83 16.47
C ALA A 315 -16.11 -3.75 16.70
N ASN A 316 -16.85 -3.06 15.83
CA ASN A 316 -18.31 -2.93 15.94
C ASN A 316 -19.04 -4.24 15.63
N ASP A 317 -18.57 -4.99 14.62
CA ASP A 317 -19.15 -6.29 14.25
C ASP A 317 -19.06 -7.29 15.42
N LEU A 318 -17.93 -7.32 16.13
CA LEU A 318 -17.73 -8.15 17.32
C LEU A 318 -18.67 -7.77 18.47
N HIS A 319 -19.03 -6.49 18.58
CA HIS A 319 -19.92 -6.00 19.64
C HIS A 319 -21.39 -6.36 19.35
N GLU A 320 -21.83 -6.36 18.08
CA GLU A 320 -23.19 -6.76 17.68
C GLU A 320 -23.42 -8.28 17.78
N GLU A 321 -22.41 -9.10 17.50
CA GLU A 321 -22.49 -10.56 17.67
C GLU A 321 -22.64 -10.98 19.15
N SER A 322 -22.12 -10.18 20.09
CA SER A 322 -22.24 -10.47 21.54
C SER A 322 -23.65 -10.23 22.12
N VAL A 323 -24.50 -9.42 21.45
CA VAL A 323 -25.86 -9.08 21.91
C VAL A 323 -26.92 -9.98 21.27
N SER A 324 -26.62 -10.62 20.15
CA SER A 324 -27.58 -11.42 19.37
C SER A 324 -27.19 -12.90 19.31
N SER A 325 -27.39 -13.62 20.42
CA SER A 325 -27.26 -15.07 20.47
C SER A 325 -28.42 -15.80 19.78
N VAL A 326 -28.45 -15.77 18.44
CA VAL A 326 -29.18 -16.77 17.63
C VAL A 326 -28.31 -17.20 16.45
N SER A 327 -27.97 -18.48 16.47
CA SER A 327 -27.17 -19.23 15.51
C SER A 327 -27.49 -18.97 14.03
N VAL A 328 -26.51 -18.52 13.24
CA VAL A 328 -26.30 -18.94 11.84
C VAL A 328 -24.80 -18.92 11.53
N ASN A 329 -24.28 -20.02 10.98
CA ASN A 329 -22.89 -20.20 10.51
C ASN A 329 -22.30 -18.98 9.77
N THR A 330 -21.35 -18.26 10.39
CA THR A 330 -20.57 -17.18 9.75
C THR A 330 -19.09 -17.27 10.08
N GLY A 331 -18.45 -18.43 9.86
CA GLY A 331 -16.98 -18.54 9.86
C GLY A 331 -16.26 -17.77 8.73
N SER A 332 -16.95 -16.89 8.00
CA SER A 332 -16.41 -16.17 6.82
C SER A 332 -16.45 -14.65 6.90
N LYS A 333 -17.21 -14.02 7.81
CA LYS A 333 -17.36 -12.55 7.85
C LYS A 333 -16.26 -11.84 8.64
N ASP A 334 -15.75 -12.47 9.70
CA ASP A 334 -14.68 -11.96 10.58
C ASP A 334 -13.28 -11.84 9.90
N ASN A 335 -13.23 -12.05 8.58
CA ASN A 335 -12.01 -12.12 7.79
C ASN A 335 -11.94 -11.11 6.64
N ASP A 336 -13.05 -10.45 6.29
CA ASP A 336 -13.08 -9.58 5.11
C ASP A 336 -12.47 -8.19 5.37
N GLU A 337 -12.61 -7.61 6.57
CA GLU A 337 -11.90 -6.35 6.94
C GLU A 337 -10.38 -6.54 6.98
N LYS A 338 -9.90 -7.73 7.39
CA LYS A 338 -8.47 -8.06 7.36
C LYS A 338 -7.89 -7.97 5.94
N ILE A 339 -8.70 -8.18 4.90
CA ILE A 339 -8.28 -8.01 3.50
C ILE A 339 -7.99 -6.54 3.21
N VAL A 340 -8.86 -5.63 3.66
CA VAL A 340 -8.64 -4.18 3.54
C VAL A 340 -7.40 -3.77 4.32
N GLN A 341 -7.27 -4.21 5.59
CA GLN A 341 -6.10 -3.92 6.43
C GLN A 341 -4.80 -4.36 5.76
N ASN A 342 -4.75 -5.60 5.25
CA ASN A 342 -3.59 -6.14 4.56
C ASN A 342 -3.29 -5.41 3.25
N ALA A 343 -4.31 -5.09 2.44
CA ALA A 343 -4.15 -4.32 1.20
C ALA A 343 -3.56 -2.93 1.48
N ILE A 344 -4.02 -2.26 2.55
CA ILE A 344 -3.47 -0.96 2.97
C ILE A 344 -2.01 -1.11 3.41
N ILE A 345 -1.70 -2.06 4.29
CA ILE A 345 -0.34 -2.29 4.79
C ILE A 345 0.63 -2.61 3.65
N GLN A 346 0.22 -3.44 2.69
CA GLN A 346 0.98 -3.74 1.48
C GLN A 346 1.20 -2.49 0.62
N THR A 347 0.16 -1.66 0.45
CA THR A 347 0.24 -0.43 -0.34
C THR A 347 1.18 0.59 0.28
N ILE A 348 1.08 0.80 1.59
CA ILE A 348 1.99 1.64 2.38
C ILE A 348 3.44 1.14 2.24
N GLY A 349 3.66 -0.16 2.40
CA GLY A 349 4.98 -0.78 2.29
C GLY A 349 5.62 -0.61 0.91
N PHE A 350 4.88 -0.99 -0.13
CA PHE A 350 5.32 -0.85 -1.51
C PHE A 350 5.62 0.61 -1.84
N PHE A 351 4.74 1.53 -1.46
CA PHE A 351 4.96 2.95 -1.71
C PHE A 351 6.19 3.47 -0.96
N GLY A 352 6.31 3.16 0.33
CA GLY A 352 7.47 3.54 1.15
C GLY A 352 8.81 3.00 0.63
N SER A 353 8.81 1.80 0.05
CA SER A 353 10.02 1.19 -0.54
C SER A 353 10.51 1.90 -1.81
N ASN A 354 9.63 2.61 -2.51
CA ASN A 354 9.95 3.37 -3.73
C ASN A 354 10.31 4.85 -3.44
N LEU A 355 10.22 5.30 -2.19
CA LEU A 355 10.58 6.66 -1.81
C LEU A 355 12.10 6.82 -1.61
N PRO A 356 12.66 8.01 -1.91
CA PRO A 356 13.99 8.39 -1.45
C PRO A 356 14.12 8.34 0.08
N ASP A 357 15.32 8.09 0.59
CA ASP A 357 15.58 7.89 2.03
C ASP A 357 15.02 9.01 2.92
N TYR A 358 15.14 10.29 2.50
CA TYR A 358 14.67 11.42 3.30
C TYR A 358 13.13 11.42 3.45
N GLN A 359 12.39 11.19 2.37
CA GLN A 359 10.92 11.09 2.43
C GLN A 359 10.48 9.84 3.18
N ARG A 360 11.22 8.74 3.02
CA ARG A 360 10.95 7.50 3.73
C ARG A 360 11.09 7.71 5.24
N SER A 361 12.13 8.41 5.71
CA SER A 361 12.30 8.80 7.12
C SER A 361 11.17 9.71 7.61
N GLU A 362 10.71 10.68 6.81
CA GLU A 362 9.55 11.52 7.14
C GLU A 362 8.26 10.69 7.31
N ILE A 363 8.04 9.70 6.43
CA ILE A 363 6.90 8.80 6.53
C ILE A 363 6.99 7.87 7.75
N MET A 364 8.18 7.37 8.09
CA MET A 364 8.39 6.61 9.33
C MET A 364 7.99 7.46 10.55
N MET A 365 8.47 8.70 10.63
CA MET A 365 8.11 9.65 11.68
C MET A 365 6.61 9.95 11.70
N PHE A 366 5.99 10.11 10.53
CA PHE A 366 4.56 10.37 10.40
C PHE A 366 3.72 9.21 10.93
N ILE A 367 4.01 7.96 10.51
CA ILE A 367 3.32 6.76 11.01
C ILE A 367 3.51 6.64 12.52
N MET A 368 4.75 6.82 13.01
CA MET A 368 5.07 6.73 14.43
C MET A 368 4.30 7.76 15.26
N GLY A 369 4.17 9.00 14.77
CA GLY A 369 3.37 10.05 15.42
C GLY A 369 1.87 9.75 15.49
N LYS A 370 1.38 8.76 14.73
CA LYS A 370 0.00 8.26 14.79
C LYS A 370 -0.18 7.05 15.71
N VAL A 371 0.90 6.38 16.13
CA VAL A 371 0.82 5.24 17.06
C VAL A 371 0.38 5.76 18.43
N PRO A 372 -0.78 5.33 18.96
CA PRO A 372 -1.19 5.70 20.30
C PRO A 372 -0.20 5.14 21.33
N VAL A 373 0.37 5.99 22.18
CA VAL A 373 1.18 5.55 23.32
C VAL A 373 0.39 5.79 24.60
N PHE A 374 0.27 4.78 25.46
CA PHE A 374 -0.48 4.88 26.70
C PHE A 374 0.01 6.06 27.56
N GLY A 375 -0.89 6.98 27.90
CA GLY A 375 -0.59 8.12 28.78
C GLY A 375 -0.16 9.42 28.11
N THR A 376 0.00 9.47 26.78
CA THR A 376 0.13 10.73 26.04
C THR A 376 -1.11 10.96 25.16
N SER A 377 -1.82 12.06 25.40
CA SER A 377 -2.92 12.49 24.55
C SER A 377 -2.38 12.95 23.20
N SER A 378 -2.25 12.03 22.23
CA SER A 378 -2.00 12.42 20.84
C SER A 378 -3.24 13.12 20.29
N HIS A 379 -3.21 14.45 20.27
CA HIS A 379 -4.30 15.35 19.84
C HIS A 379 -4.61 15.32 18.33
N THR A 380 -4.21 14.29 17.57
CA THR A 380 -4.45 14.29 16.11
C THR A 380 -5.42 13.23 15.61
N LEU A 381 -5.84 12.28 16.45
CA LEU A 381 -6.78 11.22 16.09
C LEU A 381 -7.65 10.90 17.31
N ASP A 382 -8.96 11.10 17.22
CA ASP A 382 -9.91 10.98 18.34
C ASP A 382 -10.13 9.50 18.71
N ILE A 383 -9.28 8.91 19.55
CA ILE A 383 -9.28 7.47 19.90
C ILE A 383 -10.34 7.15 20.98
N SER A 384 -11.09 8.15 21.46
CA SER A 384 -12.05 8.04 22.57
C SER A 384 -13.17 7.00 22.37
N GLN A 385 -13.39 6.54 21.13
CA GLN A 385 -14.47 5.61 20.76
C GLN A 385 -14.01 4.15 20.62
N LEU A 386 -12.71 3.86 20.50
CA LEU A 386 -12.19 2.49 20.46
C LEU A 386 -11.78 2.08 21.88
N GLY A 387 -12.51 1.16 22.50
CA GLY A 387 -12.07 0.55 23.75
C GLY A 387 -10.67 -0.08 23.65
N ASP A 388 -10.14 -0.61 24.76
CA ASP A 388 -8.74 -1.09 24.87
C ASP A 388 -8.34 -2.08 23.76
N LEU A 389 -9.25 -2.99 23.38
CA LEU A 389 -9.02 -3.96 22.28
C LEU A 389 -8.86 -3.28 20.91
N GLY A 390 -9.67 -2.25 20.62
CA GLY A 390 -9.58 -1.49 19.38
C GLY A 390 -8.30 -0.66 19.34
N THR A 391 -7.90 -0.06 20.47
CA THR A 391 -6.64 0.67 20.62
C THR A 391 -5.44 -0.26 20.39
N ARG A 392 -5.45 -1.47 20.95
CA ARG A 392 -4.43 -2.48 20.69
C ARG A 392 -4.37 -2.85 19.20
N ARG A 393 -5.52 -3.09 18.57
CA ARG A 393 -5.59 -3.48 17.16
C ARG A 393 -5.01 -2.42 16.24
N ILE A 394 -5.31 -1.14 16.46
CA ILE A 394 -4.75 -0.05 15.66
C ILE A 394 -3.24 0.09 15.89
N GLN A 395 -2.73 -0.08 17.11
CA GLN A 395 -1.28 -0.10 17.38
C GLN A 395 -0.58 -1.19 16.57
N ILE A 396 -1.12 -2.42 16.54
CA ILE A 396 -0.59 -3.54 15.74
C ILE A 396 -0.57 -3.16 14.25
N MET A 397 -1.68 -2.63 13.73
CA MET A 397 -1.79 -2.28 12.30
C MET A 397 -0.83 -1.15 11.88
N LEU A 398 -0.66 -0.13 12.72
CA LEU A 398 0.27 0.97 12.49
C LEU A 398 1.74 0.50 12.57
N LEU A 399 2.09 -0.34 13.54
CA LEU A 399 3.43 -0.91 13.64
C LEU A 399 3.73 -1.88 12.50
N ARG A 400 2.76 -2.66 12.02
CA ARG A 400 2.90 -3.47 10.79
C ARG A 400 3.11 -2.60 9.56
N SER A 401 2.40 -1.47 9.46
CA SER A 401 2.61 -0.48 8.40
C SER A 401 4.03 0.08 8.45
N LEU A 402 4.52 0.45 9.63
CA LEU A 402 5.89 0.92 9.84
C LEU A 402 6.93 -0.17 9.52
N LEU A 403 6.68 -1.42 9.91
CA LEU A 403 7.54 -2.56 9.59
C LEU A 403 7.68 -2.74 8.08
N MET A 404 6.58 -2.63 7.33
CA MET A 404 6.61 -2.68 5.88
C MET A 404 7.38 -1.51 5.27
N VAL A 405 7.21 -0.29 5.79
CA VAL A 405 7.98 0.89 5.35
C VAL A 405 9.47 0.77 5.68
N THR A 406 9.88 0.05 6.71
CA THR A 406 11.31 -0.15 7.04
C THR A 406 11.94 -1.34 6.30
N SER A 407 11.14 -2.19 5.65
CA SER A 407 11.63 -3.38 4.93
C SER A 407 12.54 -3.01 3.76
N GLY A 408 13.77 -3.54 3.76
CA GLY A 408 14.78 -3.24 2.73
C GLY A 408 15.38 -1.83 2.83
N TYR A 409 15.19 -1.12 3.95
CA TYR A 409 15.89 0.14 4.20
C TYR A 409 17.37 -0.11 4.49
N LYS A 410 18.26 0.60 3.80
CA LYS A 410 19.72 0.44 3.96
C LYS A 410 20.37 1.78 4.26
N ALA A 411 20.37 2.14 5.54
CA ALA A 411 21.02 3.36 5.98
C ALA A 411 22.53 3.28 5.87
N LYS A 412 23.16 4.38 5.44
CA LYS A 412 24.62 4.52 5.47
C LYS A 412 25.13 4.65 6.90
N THR A 413 24.43 5.40 7.75
CA THR A 413 24.77 5.61 9.16
C THR A 413 23.54 5.48 10.03
N ILE A 414 23.72 5.01 11.27
CA ILE A 414 22.58 4.68 12.13
C ILE A 414 21.75 5.92 12.51
N VAL A 415 22.38 7.10 12.57
CA VAL A 415 21.70 8.37 12.88
C VAL A 415 20.66 8.72 11.81
N THR A 416 20.87 8.31 10.56
CA THR A 416 19.89 8.54 9.47
C THR A 416 18.71 7.58 9.55
N ALA A 417 18.94 6.36 10.04
CA ALA A 417 17.88 5.36 10.26
C ALA A 417 17.07 5.62 11.53
N LEU A 418 17.75 6.04 12.60
CA LEU A 418 17.23 6.22 13.94
C LEU A 418 17.60 7.62 14.46
N PRO A 419 17.03 8.70 13.88
CA PRO A 419 17.18 10.02 14.46
C PRO A 419 16.55 10.03 15.86
N GLY A 420 17.07 10.84 16.78
CA GLY A 420 16.62 10.84 18.18
C GLY A 420 15.10 11.08 18.33
N SER A 421 14.53 11.94 17.49
CA SER A 421 13.09 12.21 17.44
C SER A 421 12.23 10.98 17.08
N PHE A 422 12.81 10.00 16.40
CA PHE A 422 12.17 8.73 16.06
C PHE A 422 12.48 7.65 17.09
N LEU A 423 13.71 7.64 17.61
CA LEU A 423 14.20 6.64 18.53
C LEU A 423 13.42 6.63 19.84
N ASP A 424 13.20 7.80 20.45
CA ASP A 424 12.51 7.88 21.75
C ASP A 424 11.06 7.33 21.65
N PRO A 425 10.21 7.74 20.69
CA PRO A 425 8.87 7.17 20.53
C PRO A 425 8.87 5.67 20.18
N LEU A 426 9.80 5.21 19.33
CA LEU A 426 9.89 3.81 18.96
C LEU A 426 10.23 2.95 20.18
N LEU A 427 11.19 3.42 20.97
CA LEU A 427 11.64 2.74 22.16
C LEU A 427 10.59 2.78 23.28
N SER A 428 9.89 3.90 23.51
CA SER A 428 8.78 3.92 24.49
C SER A 428 7.68 2.93 24.10
N SER A 429 7.40 2.78 22.81
CA SER A 429 6.47 1.77 22.27
C SER A 429 6.96 0.33 22.49
N SER A 430 8.27 0.09 22.65
CA SER A 430 8.80 -1.25 23.00
C SER A 430 8.52 -1.68 24.45
N LEU A 431 8.05 -0.76 25.30
CA LEU A 431 7.69 -1.01 26.71
C LEU A 431 6.18 -1.21 26.91
N MET A 432 5.42 -1.40 25.83
CA MET A 432 4.01 -1.72 25.94
C MET A 432 3.81 -3.13 26.51
N GLU A 433 2.73 -3.32 27.26
CA GLU A 433 2.42 -4.57 27.97
C GLU A 433 2.22 -5.76 27.02
N ASP A 434 1.86 -5.54 25.77
CA ASP A 434 1.56 -6.62 24.82
C ASP A 434 2.78 -7.14 24.05
N TYR A 435 3.03 -8.44 24.13
CA TYR A 435 4.18 -9.10 23.51
C TYR A 435 4.21 -8.95 21.99
N GLU A 436 3.06 -8.92 21.29
CA GLU A 436 3.02 -8.81 19.83
C GLU A 436 3.50 -7.42 19.38
N LEU A 437 3.08 -6.37 20.09
CA LEU A 437 3.57 -5.01 19.85
C LEU A 437 5.08 -4.91 20.05
N ARG A 438 5.61 -5.47 21.14
CA ARG A 438 7.05 -5.49 21.40
C ARG A 438 7.82 -6.26 20.32
N GLN A 439 7.27 -7.37 19.81
CA GLN A 439 7.86 -8.07 18.67
C GLN A 439 7.93 -7.15 17.45
N LEU A 440 6.85 -6.47 17.07
CA LEU A 440 6.84 -5.57 15.92
C LEU A 440 7.87 -4.44 16.05
N VAL A 441 8.00 -3.84 17.23
CA VAL A 441 9.01 -2.81 17.48
C VAL A 441 10.44 -3.35 17.33
N LEU A 442 10.72 -4.54 17.89
CA LEU A 442 12.03 -5.19 17.73
C LEU A 442 12.31 -5.49 16.24
N GLU A 443 11.31 -5.97 15.50
CA GLU A 443 11.47 -6.25 14.06
C GLU A 443 11.72 -4.97 13.24
N VAL A 444 11.06 -3.84 13.57
CA VAL A 444 11.33 -2.51 13.00
C VAL A 444 12.77 -2.08 13.30
N MET A 445 13.20 -2.20 14.55
CA MET A 445 14.58 -1.89 14.95
C MET A 445 15.59 -2.74 14.19
N HIS A 446 15.33 -4.04 14.03
CA HIS A 446 16.23 -4.93 13.29
C HIS A 446 16.36 -4.50 11.83
N ASN A 447 15.27 -4.14 11.16
CA ASN A 447 15.31 -3.66 9.77
C ASN A 447 16.15 -2.37 9.63
N LEU A 448 16.13 -1.49 10.63
CA LEU A 448 16.86 -0.22 10.61
C LEU A 448 18.34 -0.37 10.99
N VAL A 449 18.67 -1.34 11.85
CA VAL A 449 20.05 -1.61 12.29
C VAL A 449 20.81 -2.51 11.33
N ASP A 450 20.15 -3.52 10.73
CA ASP A 450 20.79 -4.55 9.92
C ASP A 450 21.14 -4.08 8.49
N ARG A 451 22.26 -3.37 8.37
CA ARG A 451 22.73 -2.83 7.06
C ARG A 451 23.23 -3.90 6.10
N HIS A 452 23.68 -5.04 6.62
CA HIS A 452 24.37 -6.07 5.83
C HIS A 452 23.58 -7.38 5.67
N ASP A 453 22.27 -7.36 5.94
CA ASP A 453 21.35 -8.50 5.83
C ASP A 453 21.82 -9.71 6.67
N ASN A 454 22.31 -9.47 7.90
CA ASN A 454 22.77 -10.49 8.84
C ASN A 454 21.62 -11.12 9.66
N ARG A 455 20.46 -10.45 9.78
CA ARG A 455 19.30 -10.91 10.56
C ARG A 455 18.87 -12.32 10.19
N ALA A 456 18.84 -12.66 8.90
CA ALA A 456 18.44 -13.99 8.42
C ALA A 456 19.36 -15.11 8.95
N LYS A 457 20.64 -14.81 9.20
CA LYS A 457 21.65 -15.77 9.69
C LYS A 457 21.50 -16.03 11.19
N LEU A 458 20.91 -15.07 11.92
CA LEU A 458 20.70 -15.08 13.36
C LEU A 458 19.33 -15.62 13.78
N ARG A 459 18.50 -16.05 12.81
CA ARG A 459 17.14 -16.55 13.08
C ARG A 459 17.18 -17.83 13.94
N GLY A 460 16.35 -17.87 14.97
CA GLY A 460 16.25 -18.98 15.92
C GLY A 460 17.38 -18.94 16.94
N ILE A 461 17.03 -18.63 18.19
CA ILE A 461 17.97 -18.56 19.31
C ILE A 461 18.58 -19.92 19.60
N ARG A 462 19.91 -20.00 19.58
CA ARG A 462 20.68 -21.24 19.76
C ARG A 462 22.11 -20.94 20.20
N ILE A 463 22.77 -21.94 20.76
CA ILE A 463 24.22 -21.99 20.90
C ILE A 463 24.81 -22.26 19.53
N ILE A 464 25.64 -21.35 19.04
CA ILE A 464 26.27 -21.46 17.72
C ILE A 464 27.61 -22.18 17.90
N PRO A 465 27.82 -23.36 17.27
CA PRO A 465 29.07 -24.09 17.41
C PRO A 465 30.27 -23.32 16.86
N ASP A 466 30.11 -22.75 15.65
CA ASP A 466 31.10 -21.90 15.01
C ASP A 466 30.40 -20.71 14.31
N VAL A 467 30.67 -19.50 14.79
CA VAL A 467 30.13 -18.25 14.20
C VAL A 467 30.72 -17.99 12.81
N ALA A 468 31.90 -18.52 12.49
CA ALA A 468 32.51 -18.37 11.17
C ALA A 468 31.64 -18.99 10.05
N ASP A 469 30.91 -20.08 10.35
CA ASP A 469 30.00 -20.75 9.42
C ASP A 469 28.82 -19.87 9.00
N LEU A 470 28.42 -18.93 9.87
CA LEU A 470 27.35 -17.99 9.56
C LEU A 470 27.75 -16.96 8.50
N LYS A 471 29.06 -16.79 8.23
CA LYS A 471 29.60 -15.81 7.27
C LYS A 471 29.02 -14.41 7.53
N ILE A 472 29.10 -13.97 8.78
CA ILE A 472 28.65 -12.65 9.21
C ILE A 472 29.41 -11.57 8.42
N LYS A 473 28.66 -10.63 7.83
CA LYS A 473 29.24 -9.47 7.15
C LYS A 473 29.38 -8.35 8.18
N ARG A 474 30.59 -7.84 8.38
CA ARG A 474 30.86 -6.79 9.36
C ARG A 474 31.78 -5.74 8.75
N GLU A 475 31.38 -4.48 8.90
CA GLU A 475 32.22 -3.33 8.58
C GLU A 475 32.73 -2.67 9.86
N LYS A 476 33.83 -1.92 9.75
CA LYS A 476 34.35 -1.15 10.88
C LYS A 476 33.39 -0.01 11.18
N ILE A 477 32.98 0.11 12.45
CA ILE A 477 32.10 1.18 12.91
C ILE A 477 32.64 2.57 12.56
N CYS A 478 31.78 3.43 12.03
CA CYS A 478 32.15 4.80 11.67
C CYS A 478 32.10 5.75 12.89
N ARG A 479 32.77 6.90 12.81
CA ARG A 479 32.80 7.89 13.92
C ARG A 479 31.39 8.39 14.30
N GLN A 480 30.49 8.52 13.33
CA GLN A 480 29.11 8.97 13.59
C GLN A 480 28.34 7.92 14.40
N ASP A 481 28.47 6.64 14.05
CA ASP A 481 27.83 5.53 14.77
C ASP A 481 28.42 5.38 16.18
N THR A 482 29.73 5.57 16.36
CA THR A 482 30.35 5.64 17.71
C THR A 482 29.75 6.77 18.55
N SER A 483 29.58 7.97 17.96
CA SER A 483 28.94 9.10 18.65
C SER A 483 27.47 8.82 18.99
N PHE A 484 26.76 8.12 18.10
CA PHE A 484 25.38 7.69 18.35
C PHE A 484 25.31 6.75 19.55
N MET A 485 26.16 5.71 19.61
CA MET A 485 26.18 4.76 20.73
C MET A 485 26.57 5.44 22.05
N LYS A 486 27.47 6.43 22.01
CA LYS A 486 27.79 7.23 23.21
C LYS A 486 26.60 8.04 23.73
N LYS A 487 25.75 8.56 22.84
CA LYS A 487 24.59 9.38 23.20
C LYS A 487 23.37 8.54 23.58
N ASN A 488 23.05 7.52 22.78
CA ASN A 488 21.78 6.79 22.84
C ASN A 488 21.92 5.33 23.27
N GLY A 489 23.14 4.80 23.43
CA GLY A 489 23.37 3.40 23.77
C GLY A 489 22.69 2.97 25.07
N GLN A 490 22.66 3.85 26.08
CA GLN A 490 21.99 3.56 27.36
C GLN A 490 20.49 3.31 27.21
N GLN A 491 19.83 4.03 26.29
CA GLN A 491 18.43 3.78 25.98
C GLN A 491 18.30 2.37 25.37
N LEU A 492 19.06 2.05 24.31
CA LEU A 492 19.01 0.71 23.69
C LEU A 492 19.22 -0.42 24.70
N TYR A 493 20.20 -0.30 25.59
CA TYR A 493 20.46 -1.29 26.63
C TYR A 493 19.29 -1.43 27.60
N ARG A 494 18.67 -0.31 27.98
CA ARG A 494 17.51 -0.28 28.88
C ARG A 494 16.32 -1.02 28.28
N HIS A 495 16.04 -0.79 27.00
CA HIS A 495 14.91 -1.45 26.34
C HIS A 495 15.12 -2.95 26.17
N ILE A 496 16.35 -3.39 25.88
CA ILE A 496 16.67 -4.82 25.89
C ILE A 496 16.55 -5.40 27.30
N TYR A 497 17.04 -4.67 28.32
CA TYR A 497 16.98 -5.11 29.72
C TYR A 497 15.54 -5.31 30.21
N LEU A 498 14.70 -4.28 30.07
CA LEU A 498 13.30 -4.32 30.49
C LEU A 498 12.49 -5.29 29.63
N GLY A 499 12.71 -5.30 28.32
CA GLY A 499 12.01 -6.21 27.41
C GLY A 499 12.22 -7.69 27.73
N CYS A 500 13.34 -8.08 28.35
CA CYS A 500 13.57 -9.45 28.82
C CYS A 500 12.75 -9.82 30.07
N LYS A 501 12.30 -8.82 30.83
CA LYS A 501 11.62 -8.96 32.13
C LYS A 501 10.10 -8.91 32.04
N GLU A 502 9.52 -8.80 30.84
CA GLU A 502 8.08 -8.81 30.66
C GLU A 502 7.49 -10.22 30.83
N GLU A 503 6.35 -10.32 31.54
CA GLU A 503 5.73 -11.58 31.96
C GLU A 503 4.95 -12.31 30.85
N ASP A 504 4.56 -11.62 29.78
CA ASP A 504 3.84 -12.21 28.65
C ASP A 504 4.77 -12.57 27.48
N ASN A 505 6.10 -12.51 27.70
CA ASN A 505 7.09 -12.88 26.70
C ASN A 505 6.98 -14.35 26.26
N VAL A 506 6.84 -14.57 24.96
CA VAL A 506 6.93 -15.90 24.34
C VAL A 506 8.33 -16.16 23.77
N GLN A 507 8.60 -17.39 23.30
CA GLN A 507 9.88 -17.76 22.65
C GLN A 507 10.34 -16.72 21.62
N LYS A 508 9.43 -16.28 20.75
CA LYS A 508 9.73 -15.31 19.69
C LYS A 508 10.25 -13.97 20.25
N ASN A 509 9.80 -13.54 21.43
CA ASN A 509 10.33 -12.32 22.07
C ASN A 509 11.81 -12.50 22.45
N TYR A 510 12.17 -13.63 23.08
CA TYR A 510 13.57 -13.93 23.40
C TYR A 510 14.45 -14.08 22.16
N GLU A 511 13.93 -14.67 21.08
CA GLU A 511 14.63 -14.74 19.79
C GLU A 511 14.93 -13.35 19.21
N LEU A 512 13.95 -12.44 19.26
CA LEU A 512 14.13 -11.08 18.77
C LEU A 512 15.07 -10.26 19.66
N LEU A 513 15.00 -10.42 20.98
CA LEU A 513 15.91 -9.75 21.93
C LEU A 513 17.36 -10.24 21.77
N TYR A 514 17.56 -11.54 21.57
CA TYR A 514 18.86 -12.11 21.18
C TYR A 514 19.37 -11.50 19.87
N THR A 515 18.49 -11.42 18.87
CA THR A 515 18.82 -10.82 17.57
C THR A 515 19.19 -9.34 17.71
N SER A 516 18.53 -8.59 18.59
CA SER A 516 18.90 -7.19 18.91
C SER A 516 20.32 -7.10 19.47
N LEU A 517 20.66 -7.92 20.46
CA LEU A 517 22.01 -7.94 21.05
C LEU A 517 23.07 -8.30 19.99
N ALA A 518 22.80 -9.30 19.16
CA ALA A 518 23.70 -9.72 18.10
C ALA A 518 23.87 -8.64 17.01
N LEU A 519 22.79 -8.01 16.53
CA LEU A 519 22.85 -6.95 15.54
C LEU A 519 23.58 -5.70 16.07
N VAL A 520 23.32 -5.27 17.30
CA VAL A 520 24.08 -4.16 17.92
C VAL A 520 25.57 -4.51 18.01
N THR A 521 25.90 -5.78 18.31
CA THR A 521 27.30 -6.25 18.35
C THR A 521 27.95 -6.23 16.96
N ILE A 522 27.24 -6.65 15.92
CA ILE A 522 27.78 -6.72 14.55
C ILE A 522 27.93 -5.31 13.96
N GLU A 523 26.88 -4.49 14.06
CA GLU A 523 26.74 -3.25 13.30
C GLU A 523 27.25 -2.01 14.05
N LEU A 524 27.13 -1.99 15.38
CA LEU A 524 27.28 -0.78 16.19
C LEU A 524 28.31 -0.90 17.32
N ALA A 525 28.99 -2.04 17.48
CA ALA A 525 29.91 -2.23 18.60
C ALA A 525 31.37 -1.95 18.26
N ASN A 526 31.96 -1.03 19.04
CA ASN A 526 33.40 -0.94 19.30
C ASN A 526 33.73 -1.68 20.62
N GLU A 527 34.98 -1.60 21.07
CA GLU A 527 35.46 -2.27 22.29
C GLU A 527 34.69 -1.83 23.55
N GLU A 528 34.33 -0.55 23.66
CA GLU A 528 33.54 -0.01 24.78
C GLU A 528 32.11 -0.56 24.80
N VAL A 529 31.44 -0.57 23.64
CA VAL A 529 30.07 -1.08 23.48
C VAL A 529 30.01 -2.58 23.74
N VAL A 530 31.00 -3.35 23.29
CA VAL A 530 31.08 -4.80 23.61
C VAL A 530 31.09 -5.01 25.12
N ILE A 531 31.89 -4.25 25.86
CA ILE A 531 31.93 -4.36 27.32
C ILE A 531 30.59 -3.98 27.95
N ASP A 532 29.94 -2.92 27.47
CA ASP A 532 28.61 -2.53 27.97
C ASP A 532 27.53 -3.59 27.68
N LEU A 533 27.59 -4.29 26.54
CA LEU A 533 26.69 -5.40 26.23
C LEU A 533 26.98 -6.65 27.08
N ILE A 534 28.24 -6.94 27.40
CA ILE A 534 28.60 -8.00 28.35
C ILE A 534 28.08 -7.66 29.76
N ARG A 535 28.22 -6.39 30.20
CA ARG A 535 27.66 -5.92 31.48
C ARG A 535 26.14 -6.09 31.52
N LEU A 536 25.46 -5.76 30.42
CA LEU A 536 24.01 -5.96 30.27
C LEU A 536 23.64 -7.45 30.38
N ALA A 537 24.38 -8.34 29.72
CA ALA A 537 24.14 -9.79 29.79
C ALA A 537 24.32 -10.36 31.20
N ILE A 538 25.35 -9.89 31.93
CA ILE A 538 25.56 -10.26 33.34
C ILE A 538 24.40 -9.74 34.21
N ALA A 539 23.98 -8.47 34.03
CA ALA A 539 22.87 -7.92 34.80
C ALA A 539 21.54 -8.63 34.53
N LEU A 540 21.30 -9.10 33.30
CA LEU A 540 20.15 -9.94 32.97
C LEU A 540 20.21 -11.29 33.69
N GLN A 541 21.37 -11.94 33.70
CA GLN A 541 21.58 -13.17 34.48
C GLN A 541 21.29 -12.92 35.97
N ASP A 542 21.90 -11.89 36.56
CA ASP A 542 21.75 -11.58 37.98
C ASP A 542 20.29 -11.27 38.34
N SER A 543 19.57 -10.54 37.48
CA SER A 543 18.12 -10.29 37.65
C SER A 543 17.31 -11.58 37.67
N ALA A 544 17.61 -12.54 36.80
CA ALA A 544 16.93 -13.83 36.78
C ALA A 544 17.31 -14.73 37.99
N VAL A 545 18.50 -14.58 38.57
CA VAL A 545 18.90 -15.29 39.80
C VAL A 545 18.22 -14.69 41.02
N ILE A 546 18.35 -13.38 41.25
CA ILE A 546 17.83 -12.68 42.44
C ILE A 546 16.30 -12.64 42.41
N ASN A 547 15.72 -12.43 41.23
CA ASN A 547 14.29 -12.45 40.96
C ASN A 547 13.48 -11.44 41.81
N GLU A 548 13.96 -10.20 41.92
CA GLU A 548 13.27 -9.13 42.66
C GLU A 548 11.85 -8.85 42.12
N ASP A 549 11.64 -9.04 40.81
CA ASP A 549 10.36 -8.78 40.13
C ASP A 549 9.41 -9.99 40.13
N ASN A 550 9.73 -11.06 40.86
CA ASN A 550 8.88 -12.27 40.98
C ASN A 550 8.52 -12.95 39.64
N LEU A 551 9.44 -12.94 38.66
CA LEU A 551 9.20 -13.53 37.35
C LEU A 551 8.94 -15.05 37.42
N PRO A 552 8.00 -15.58 36.63
CA PRO A 552 7.80 -17.02 36.53
C PRO A 552 9.05 -17.76 36.04
N MET A 553 9.19 -19.03 36.45
CA MET A 553 10.40 -19.81 36.18
C MET A 553 10.75 -19.94 34.69
N PHE A 554 9.75 -19.98 33.82
CA PHE A 554 9.94 -19.98 32.38
C PHE A 554 10.73 -18.76 31.92
N HIS A 555 10.33 -17.55 32.34
CA HIS A 555 11.01 -16.31 31.95
C HIS A 555 12.41 -16.23 32.53
N ARG A 556 12.60 -16.66 33.79
CA ARG A 556 13.93 -16.73 34.42
C ARG A 556 14.87 -17.63 33.60
N CYS A 557 14.41 -18.82 33.22
CA CYS A 557 15.17 -19.74 32.38
C CYS A 557 15.37 -19.21 30.94
N GLY A 558 14.37 -18.52 30.39
CA GLY A 558 14.43 -17.86 29.08
C GLY A 558 15.51 -16.77 29.04
N ILE A 559 15.63 -15.95 30.10
CA ILE A 559 16.71 -14.97 30.26
C ILE A 559 18.07 -15.68 30.32
N MET A 560 18.19 -16.77 31.10
CA MET A 560 19.44 -17.55 31.19
C MET A 560 19.88 -18.12 29.84
N ALA A 561 18.92 -18.64 29.05
CA ALA A 561 19.14 -19.14 27.72
C ALA A 561 19.56 -18.04 26.74
N LEU A 562 18.93 -16.87 26.81
CA LEU A 562 19.30 -15.71 26.02
C LEU A 562 20.72 -15.24 26.33
N VAL A 563 21.07 -15.16 27.61
CA VAL A 563 22.43 -14.80 28.05
C VAL A 563 23.45 -15.84 27.57
N ALA A 564 23.13 -17.14 27.66
CA ALA A 564 24.02 -18.20 27.16
C ALA A 564 24.29 -18.07 25.66
N ALA A 565 23.23 -17.92 24.85
CA ALA A 565 23.33 -17.76 23.41
C ALA A 565 24.11 -16.50 23.04
N TYR A 566 23.85 -15.39 23.72
CA TYR A 566 24.52 -14.13 23.44
C TYR A 566 26.01 -14.16 23.83
N LEU A 567 26.35 -14.66 25.02
CA LEU A 567 27.75 -14.75 25.45
C LEU A 567 28.54 -15.74 24.59
N ASN A 568 27.93 -16.84 24.16
CA ASN A 568 28.50 -17.75 23.16
C ASN A 568 28.82 -17.00 21.86
N PHE A 569 27.86 -16.24 21.32
CA PHE A 569 28.03 -15.47 20.10
C PHE A 569 29.11 -14.39 20.22
N VAL A 570 29.03 -13.52 21.25
CA VAL A 570 29.98 -12.40 21.40
C VAL A 570 31.39 -12.89 21.69
N SER A 571 31.57 -14.00 22.41
CA SER A 571 32.90 -14.56 22.68
C SER A 571 33.64 -14.96 21.40
N GLN A 572 32.93 -15.62 20.48
CA GLN A 572 33.48 -16.00 19.18
C GLN A 572 33.70 -14.77 18.28
N MET A 573 32.82 -13.77 18.34
CA MET A 573 32.95 -12.52 17.56
C MET A 573 34.15 -11.66 17.95
N ILE A 574 34.52 -11.63 19.24
CA ILE A 574 35.72 -10.91 19.69
C ILE A 574 37.00 -11.75 19.57
N ALA A 575 36.85 -13.07 19.41
CA ALA A 575 37.93 -14.02 19.19
C ALA A 575 39.04 -13.99 20.27
N VAL A 576 38.68 -13.72 21.53
CA VAL A 576 39.60 -13.82 22.68
C VAL A 576 39.58 -15.26 23.21
N PRO A 577 40.67 -16.05 23.04
CA PRO A 577 40.63 -17.49 23.31
C PRO A 577 40.25 -17.86 24.74
N ALA A 578 40.77 -17.13 25.73
CA ALA A 578 40.47 -17.38 27.14
C ALA A 578 38.97 -17.14 27.46
N PHE A 579 38.35 -16.14 26.83
CA PHE A 579 36.93 -15.87 27.00
C PHE A 579 36.06 -16.92 26.31
N CYS A 580 36.41 -17.33 25.07
CA CYS A 580 35.74 -18.44 24.38
C CYS A 580 35.78 -19.73 25.19
N GLN A 581 36.94 -20.07 25.79
CA GLN A 581 37.10 -21.25 26.63
C GLN A 581 36.24 -21.16 27.90
N HIS A 582 36.22 -20.00 28.56
CA HIS A 582 35.38 -19.80 29.74
C HIS A 582 33.89 -20.00 29.42
N VAL A 583 33.42 -19.36 28.35
CA VAL A 583 32.01 -19.45 27.93
C VAL A 583 31.63 -20.87 27.53
N SER A 584 32.48 -21.55 26.74
CA SER A 584 32.26 -22.94 26.32
C SER A 584 32.17 -23.88 27.52
N LYS A 585 33.06 -23.72 28.51
CA LYS A 585 33.03 -24.51 29.75
C LYS A 585 31.72 -24.34 30.52
N VAL A 586 31.20 -23.12 30.64
CA VAL A 586 29.90 -22.88 31.31
C VAL A 586 28.76 -23.54 30.54
N ILE A 587 28.77 -23.48 29.21
CA ILE A 587 27.76 -24.10 28.35
C ILE A 587 27.80 -25.64 28.46
N GLU A 588 28.99 -26.24 28.49
CA GLU A 588 29.17 -27.69 28.69
C GLU A 588 28.58 -28.14 30.03
N ILE A 589 28.86 -27.42 31.12
CA ILE A 589 28.31 -27.72 32.45
C ILE A 589 26.78 -27.57 32.43
N ARG A 590 26.24 -26.50 31.84
CA ARG A 590 24.78 -26.31 31.68
C ARG A 590 24.14 -27.43 30.88
N THR A 591 24.82 -27.97 29.86
CA THR A 591 24.30 -29.07 29.04
C THR A 591 24.04 -30.33 29.87
N ILE A 592 24.89 -30.58 30.87
CA ILE A 592 24.82 -31.76 31.73
C ILE A 592 23.89 -31.53 32.94
N GLU A 593 24.05 -30.41 33.64
CA GLU A 593 23.44 -30.18 34.96
C GLU A 593 22.18 -29.29 34.94
N ALA A 594 22.07 -28.39 33.97
CA ALA A 594 20.99 -27.41 33.90
C ALA A 594 20.56 -27.08 32.46
N PRO A 595 20.08 -28.08 31.67
CA PRO A 595 19.80 -27.89 30.26
C PRO A 595 18.71 -26.83 30.00
N TYR A 596 17.80 -26.59 30.95
CA TYR A 596 16.79 -25.52 30.90
C TYR A 596 17.37 -24.09 30.90
N PHE A 597 18.68 -23.91 31.14
CA PHE A 597 19.38 -22.65 30.92
C PHE A 597 19.92 -22.47 29.50
N LEU A 598 19.60 -23.39 28.59
CA LEU A 598 20.03 -23.37 27.20
C LEU A 598 18.83 -23.25 26.25
N PRO A 599 18.94 -22.46 25.16
CA PRO A 599 17.87 -22.24 24.20
C PRO A 599 17.26 -23.52 23.65
N GLU A 600 18.11 -24.53 23.40
CA GLU A 600 17.72 -25.79 22.76
C GLU A 600 16.75 -26.61 23.60
N HIS A 601 16.59 -26.32 24.89
CA HIS A 601 15.74 -27.08 25.80
C HIS A 601 14.58 -26.26 26.36
N ILE A 602 14.80 -24.99 26.74
CA ILE A 602 13.75 -24.16 27.35
C ILE A 602 12.59 -23.90 26.39
N PHE A 603 12.88 -23.80 25.09
CA PHE A 603 11.91 -23.51 24.04
C PHE A 603 11.38 -24.75 23.32
N ARG A 604 11.61 -25.96 23.85
CA ARG A 604 10.97 -27.20 23.33
C ARG A 604 9.59 -27.40 23.93
N ASP A 605 8.71 -28.03 23.15
CA ASP A 605 7.44 -28.54 23.66
C ASP A 605 7.68 -29.52 24.82
N LYS A 606 7.13 -29.21 26.00
CA LYS A 606 7.27 -29.96 27.27
C LYS A 606 8.64 -29.87 27.95
N CYS A 607 9.19 -28.66 28.12
CA CYS A 607 10.36 -28.42 28.96
C CYS A 607 10.09 -28.72 30.45
N MET A 608 11.01 -29.42 31.11
CA MET A 608 10.97 -29.64 32.56
C MET A 608 11.67 -28.48 33.28
N LEU A 609 10.89 -27.58 33.87
CA LEU A 609 11.40 -26.42 34.60
C LEU A 609 11.89 -26.80 36.01
N PRO A 610 12.97 -26.18 36.52
CA PRO A 610 13.45 -26.40 37.88
C PRO A 610 12.48 -25.81 38.90
N LYS A 611 12.48 -26.36 40.13
CA LYS A 611 11.63 -25.86 41.23
C LYS A 611 12.18 -24.59 41.89
N SER A 612 13.50 -24.37 41.86
CA SER A 612 14.18 -23.19 42.40
C SER A 612 15.56 -23.06 41.76
N LEU A 613 16.06 -21.81 41.64
CA LEU A 613 17.41 -21.52 41.15
C LEU A 613 18.45 -21.35 42.29
N GLU A 614 18.01 -21.32 43.56
CA GLU A 614 18.85 -21.00 44.73
C GLU A 614 19.89 -22.09 45.06
N LYS A 615 19.72 -23.31 44.50
CA LYS A 615 20.57 -24.49 44.79
C LYS A 615 21.62 -24.77 43.72
N HIS A 616 21.75 -23.92 42.70
CA HIS A 616 22.72 -24.14 41.62
C HIS A 616 24.14 -23.75 42.03
N ASP A 617 25.12 -24.57 41.61
CA ASP A 617 26.53 -24.27 41.79
C ASP A 617 26.92 -23.01 40.99
N LYS A 618 27.84 -22.22 41.54
CA LYS A 618 28.38 -21.00 40.92
C LYS A 618 29.02 -21.28 39.55
N ASN A 619 29.39 -22.53 39.28
CA ASN A 619 29.94 -22.98 38.00
C ASN A 619 28.92 -22.96 36.84
N LEU A 620 27.61 -22.89 37.14
CA LEU A 620 26.55 -22.74 36.14
C LEU A 620 26.35 -21.30 35.68
N TYR A 621 26.95 -20.32 36.37
CA TYR A 621 26.79 -18.90 36.09
C TYR A 621 28.03 -18.32 35.42
N PHE A 622 27.79 -17.34 34.55
CA PHE A 622 28.86 -16.52 33.99
C PHE A 622 29.32 -15.53 35.06
N LEU A 623 30.50 -15.74 35.63
CA LEU A 623 31.00 -14.94 36.76
C LEU A 623 31.79 -13.73 36.27
N THR A 624 31.45 -12.54 36.76
CA THR A 624 32.08 -11.26 36.37
C THR A 624 33.59 -11.28 36.51
N ASN A 625 34.12 -11.84 37.60
CA ASN A 625 35.56 -11.93 37.83
C ASN A 625 36.26 -12.85 36.82
N LYS A 626 35.68 -14.02 36.50
CA LYS A 626 36.25 -14.93 35.48
C LYS A 626 36.19 -14.32 34.08
N ILE A 627 35.12 -13.60 33.75
CA ILE A 627 35.04 -12.86 32.48
C ILE A 627 36.10 -11.77 32.43
N ALA A 628 36.24 -10.99 33.50
CA ALA A 628 37.25 -9.94 33.61
C ALA A 628 38.68 -10.48 33.45
N GLU A 629 39.01 -11.58 34.14
CA GLU A 629 40.29 -12.29 34.00
C GLU A 629 40.51 -12.77 32.55
N SER A 630 39.48 -13.35 31.93
CA SER A 630 39.58 -13.89 30.56
C SER A 630 39.75 -12.82 29.47
N LEU A 631 39.30 -11.60 29.74
CA LEU A 631 39.46 -10.44 28.86
C LEU A 631 40.69 -9.59 29.23
N GLY A 632 41.37 -9.91 30.34
CA GLY A 632 42.56 -9.19 30.78
C GLY A 632 43.65 -9.15 29.71
N GLY A 633 44.21 -7.97 29.44
CA GLY A 633 45.29 -7.78 28.46
C GLY A 633 44.88 -7.85 26.99
N SER A 634 43.57 -7.97 26.67
CA SER A 634 43.06 -8.05 25.30
C SER A 634 42.64 -6.71 24.67
N GLY A 635 42.92 -5.59 25.34
CA GLY A 635 42.59 -4.22 24.87
C GLY A 635 41.16 -3.74 25.18
N TYR A 636 40.34 -4.59 25.81
CA TYR A 636 39.01 -4.20 26.30
C TYR A 636 39.08 -3.57 27.70
N GLY A 637 38.23 -2.58 27.96
CA GLY A 637 38.14 -1.85 29.23
C GLY A 637 37.50 -2.66 30.37
N VAL A 638 38.18 -3.72 30.82
CA VAL A 638 37.72 -4.70 31.82
C VAL A 638 37.32 -4.05 33.15
N GLU A 639 37.92 -2.91 33.51
CA GLU A 639 37.61 -2.17 34.74
C GLU A 639 36.12 -1.84 34.87
N ARG A 640 35.42 -1.59 33.75
CA ARG A 640 33.99 -1.26 33.73
C ARG A 640 33.10 -2.46 34.05
N LEU A 641 33.57 -3.70 33.89
CA LEU A 641 32.81 -4.91 34.24
C LEU A 641 32.52 -4.99 35.74
N SER A 642 33.35 -4.36 36.58
CA SER A 642 33.16 -4.30 38.03
C SER A 642 31.97 -3.43 38.45
N VAL A 643 31.50 -2.55 37.56
CA VAL A 643 30.34 -1.69 37.80
C VAL A 643 29.11 -2.38 37.20
N PRO A 644 28.13 -2.82 38.01
CA PRO A 644 26.89 -3.42 37.49
C PRO A 644 26.18 -2.47 36.51
N TYR A 645 25.51 -3.04 35.51
CA TYR A 645 24.61 -2.25 34.68
C TYR A 645 23.37 -1.90 35.50
N VAL A 646 23.00 -0.62 35.51
CA VAL A 646 21.77 -0.12 36.16
C VAL A 646 20.96 0.60 35.09
N PRO A 647 19.72 0.16 34.80
CA PRO A 647 18.87 0.84 33.82
C PRO A 647 18.56 2.26 34.32
N GLN A 648 18.80 3.26 33.48
CA GLN A 648 18.52 4.66 33.83
C GLN A 648 17.00 4.89 33.89
N VAL A 649 16.56 5.61 34.93
CA VAL A 649 15.14 5.99 35.11
C VAL A 649 14.84 7.16 34.18
N THR A 650 13.83 7.02 33.31
CA THR A 650 13.37 8.10 32.42
C THR A 650 12.21 8.88 33.05
N ASP A 651 11.85 10.03 32.48
CA ASP A 651 10.69 10.82 32.97
C ASP A 651 9.35 10.06 32.79
N GLU A 652 9.27 9.11 31.86
CA GLU A 652 8.12 8.18 31.72
C GLU A 652 7.93 7.30 32.97
N ASP A 653 9.02 6.79 33.56
CA ASP A 653 8.99 5.98 34.80
C ASP A 653 8.52 6.81 36.01
N ARG A 654 8.76 8.13 35.98
CA ARG A 654 8.28 9.05 37.02
C ARG A 654 6.78 9.30 36.91
N LEU A 655 6.24 9.27 35.69
CA LEU A 655 4.81 9.45 35.42
C LEU A 655 4.01 8.17 35.71
N SER A 656 4.54 6.99 35.38
CA SER A 656 3.92 5.70 35.73
C SER A 656 3.89 5.48 37.25
N ARG A 657 4.99 5.79 37.96
CA ARG A 657 5.03 5.75 39.44
C ARG A 657 4.09 6.75 40.11
N ARG A 658 3.83 7.91 39.50
CA ARG A 658 2.83 8.88 40.01
C ARG A 658 1.41 8.33 39.96
N LYS A 659 1.05 7.50 38.98
CA LYS A 659 -0.26 6.82 38.96
C LYS A 659 -0.39 5.79 40.09
N SER A 660 0.65 4.97 40.29
CA SER A 660 0.68 3.97 41.37
C SER A 660 0.53 4.57 42.78
N ILE A 661 1.13 5.75 43.04
CA ILE A 661 1.01 6.44 44.34
C ILE A 661 -0.39 7.00 44.60
N VAL A 662 -1.13 7.41 43.57
CA VAL A 662 -2.49 7.94 43.75
C VAL A 662 -3.47 6.82 44.08
N ASP A 663 -3.25 5.60 43.59
CA ASP A 663 -4.07 4.42 43.91
C ASP A 663 -3.82 3.83 45.31
N THR A 664 -2.73 4.22 46.00
CA THR A 664 -2.44 3.72 47.36
C THR A 664 -2.87 4.65 48.49
N VAL A 665 -3.41 5.85 48.21
CA VAL A 665 -3.86 6.81 49.24
C VAL A 665 -5.36 6.66 49.56
N SER A 666 -6.08 5.75 48.91
CA SER A 666 -7.52 5.52 49.12
C SER A 666 -7.88 4.60 50.30
N ILE A 667 -7.01 4.45 51.31
CA ILE A 667 -7.35 3.75 52.56
C ILE A 667 -7.09 4.69 53.74
N GLN A 668 -8.04 5.60 53.99
CA GLN A 668 -8.25 6.19 55.31
C GLN A 668 -9.76 6.41 55.55
N VAL A 669 -10.35 5.40 56.21
CA VAL A 669 -11.36 5.48 57.28
C VAL A 669 -12.50 6.49 57.11
N ASP A 670 -13.66 6.00 56.66
CA ASP A 670 -14.97 6.62 56.88
C ASP A 670 -15.33 6.59 58.37
N ILE A 671 -15.30 7.76 59.02
CA ILE A 671 -16.17 8.06 60.17
C ILE A 671 -17.12 9.16 59.68
N LEU A 672 -18.29 8.73 59.22
CA LEU A 672 -19.43 9.63 59.00
C LEU A 672 -20.01 10.07 60.36
N PRO A 673 -20.57 11.28 60.42
CA PRO A 673 -21.87 11.43 61.03
C PRO A 673 -22.92 11.92 60.03
N ASN A 674 -24.04 11.22 60.08
CA ASN A 674 -25.30 11.43 59.39
C ASN A 674 -25.75 12.90 59.32
N SER A 675 -26.28 13.23 58.15
CA SER A 675 -27.23 14.29 57.90
C SER A 675 -28.52 14.14 58.72
N ALA A 676 -28.99 15.22 59.34
CA ALA A 676 -30.43 15.52 59.39
C ALA A 676 -30.64 17.05 59.49
N PRO A 677 -31.62 17.61 58.76
CA PRO A 677 -31.89 19.05 58.71
C PRO A 677 -33.03 19.46 59.66
N SER A 678 -33.04 20.71 60.12
CA SER A 678 -34.28 21.42 60.46
C SER A 678 -34.01 22.91 60.75
N ASP A 679 -34.56 23.74 59.87
CA ASP A 679 -35.25 25.03 60.08
C ASP A 679 -35.09 25.76 61.43
N ASP A 680 -34.64 27.02 61.34
CA ASP A 680 -35.06 28.12 62.21
C ASP A 680 -36.61 28.15 62.26
N VAL A 681 -37.32 28.41 63.37
CA VAL A 681 -37.34 29.61 64.23
C VAL A 681 -38.15 29.26 65.53
N PRO A 682 -38.38 30.18 66.49
CA PRO A 682 -37.58 30.53 67.67
C PRO A 682 -38.20 30.05 69.01
N PHE A 683 -37.43 30.04 70.09
CA PHE A 683 -37.63 30.81 71.33
C PHE A 683 -36.50 30.52 72.33
#